data_AF-A0A2E9NJR3-F1
#
_entry.id   AF-A0A2E9NJR3-F1
#
_cell.length_a   1.000
_cell.length_b   1.000
_cell.length_c   1.000
_cell.angle_alpha   90.00
_cell.angle_beta   90.00
_cell.angle_gamma   90.00
#
_symmetry.space_group_name_H-M   'P 1'
#
loop_
_entity.id
_entity.type
_entity.pdbx_description
1 polymer ?
#
loop_
_entity_poly.entity_id
_entity_poly.type
_entity_poly.pdbx_seq_one_letter_code
_entity_poly.pdbx_strand_id
1 'polypeptide(L)'
;MLYQLIALAVIAYLPGAIIFRAPFADRERRTALSAEERGFWGVFISLALSSTVALGLAAAEQYSFERLLAANLAVSIVVALLARGRLRLGTGAPRPNLAALAPVVLIALGCWLYFPSAEYIIGGKDPGVYMNEGIQIAQRGTLLTHDLQVESLPPNSRDLFIARRDSEAYYGIRFMGYFVTDPSAGTVVAQFPHLYPIWIAIGYGVDGLTGARRIIGVWALLGVLSLYFLGRRAVGAVPALAGAALLTVNVAQVWFSRYPNSELVLQAMLLAGLLAFARSHVDEDRFFGPLAATLLGLSLFVRFPAVLAWAAIGGAYLAGVYVGRRPRIGFVAPAVIWIGLAAWYFVAILAPYAEQPIGFVQNLQTDHLVWLGASGMGLVALLAAARSEPLRVQIRRWLPVVVTAVVVLAAAYAYFLRAPGGRLAVHDASALRTYAAYYLSPYGLVAALLGFVLFVRRSFWQDPGLILTISVFSLFFFFKIRVVPEHFWMARRFLPVILPASMLLIATAAFWGLEMRWPSAPRARMRLAARFLIGVAFVGLLGQQYVAAARPLWNHVEYAGVIPKLEELASRFGDRDLVIVESRAASDLHVLALPLAYIYARNVLVLSDSRPDRIAFLEYLTWARTQYRDVYFMGGGGTDLLSPSVAVEPVGSDRFQVPEYESLLNAYPLASSQKEFDFSIYRFVDALSAQEGYVLDVGTMDDLHVVDFHAKERSASDVTFRWSREESHIVVLNTSAAAHTLTIWMDDAGRPDNVIPARVAVYLDEVFLGDVRVTTGFQPYAFSIPPDLAATIAAREETTELTLLTDTWNPGQVLGGTDGRDVGVRVDRVEIQ
;
A
#
# COMPACT_ATOMS: atom_id res chain seq x y z
N MET A 1 12.75 -23.33 13.90
CA MET A 1 13.49 -23.56 12.64
C MET A 1 13.02 -24.79 11.84
N LEU A 2 13.15 -26.03 12.34
CA LEU A 2 12.78 -27.23 11.54
C LEU A 2 11.30 -27.24 11.10
N TYR A 3 10.37 -26.92 12.00
CA TYR A 3 8.94 -26.79 11.69
C TYR A 3 8.69 -25.79 10.55
N GLN A 4 9.31 -24.62 10.63
CA GLN A 4 9.18 -23.55 9.64
C GLN A 4 9.68 -23.99 8.26
N LEU A 5 10.81 -24.69 8.19
CA LEU A 5 11.34 -25.22 6.93
C LEU A 5 10.40 -26.27 6.31
N ILE A 6 9.81 -27.14 7.13
CA ILE A 6 8.82 -28.13 6.66
C ILE A 6 7.55 -27.43 6.17
N ALA A 7 7.03 -26.47 6.94
CA ALA A 7 5.85 -25.71 6.58
C ALA A 7 6.05 -24.94 5.26
N LEU A 8 7.20 -24.26 5.10
CA LEU A 8 7.57 -23.61 3.85
C LEU A 8 7.68 -24.60 2.69
N ALA A 9 8.25 -25.78 2.90
CA ALA A 9 8.31 -26.81 1.87
C ALA A 9 6.91 -27.27 1.45
N VAL A 10 5.98 -27.43 2.40
CA VAL A 10 4.58 -27.82 2.13
C VAL A 10 3.79 -26.73 1.41
N ILE A 11 4.03 -25.46 1.73
CA ILE A 11 3.29 -24.32 1.14
C ILE A 11 3.85 -23.91 -0.22
N ALA A 12 5.18 -23.91 -0.35
CA ALA A 12 5.86 -23.26 -1.46
C ALA A 12 6.58 -24.21 -2.41
N TYR A 13 6.59 -25.53 -2.19
CA TYR A 13 7.27 -26.46 -3.12
C TYR A 13 6.60 -27.81 -3.33
N LEU A 14 6.24 -28.52 -2.26
CA LEU A 14 5.86 -29.95 -2.30
C LEU A 14 4.64 -30.24 -3.20
N PRO A 15 3.50 -29.53 -3.08
CA PRO A 15 2.32 -29.84 -3.91
C PRO A 15 2.61 -29.61 -5.39
N GLY A 16 3.22 -28.48 -5.73
CA GLY A 16 3.58 -28.15 -7.10
C GLY A 16 4.64 -29.08 -7.67
N ALA A 17 5.63 -29.45 -6.87
CA ALA A 17 6.63 -30.47 -7.20
C ALA A 17 5.99 -31.81 -7.58
N ILE A 18 4.93 -32.23 -6.88
CA ILE A 18 4.21 -33.48 -7.16
C ILE A 18 3.30 -33.32 -8.40
N ILE A 19 2.47 -32.27 -8.44
CA ILE A 19 1.56 -31.98 -9.55
C ILE A 19 2.31 -31.86 -10.88
N PHE A 20 3.43 -31.13 -10.90
CA PHE A 20 4.24 -30.96 -12.10
C PHE A 20 4.82 -32.29 -12.63
N ARG A 21 5.21 -33.19 -11.72
CA ARG A 21 5.81 -34.49 -12.05
C ARG A 21 4.79 -35.60 -12.34
N ALA A 22 3.51 -35.37 -12.05
CA ALA A 22 2.45 -36.36 -12.27
C ALA A 22 2.34 -36.75 -13.76
N PRO A 23 2.00 -38.01 -14.09
CA PRO A 23 1.97 -38.53 -15.45
C PRO A 23 0.72 -38.09 -16.26
N PHE A 24 0.26 -36.85 -16.08
CA PHE A 24 -0.88 -36.26 -16.77
C PHE A 24 -0.43 -35.23 -17.82
N ALA A 25 -1.25 -35.01 -18.85
CA ALA A 25 -1.12 -33.94 -19.84
C ALA A 25 0.31 -33.77 -20.40
N ASP A 26 0.74 -34.71 -21.25
CA ASP A 26 1.99 -34.63 -22.04
C ASP A 26 3.27 -34.39 -21.20
N ARG A 27 3.47 -35.18 -20.14
CA ARG A 27 4.61 -35.07 -19.19
C ARG A 27 5.98 -34.94 -19.87
N GLU A 28 6.18 -35.54 -21.04
CA GLU A 28 7.44 -35.48 -21.79
C GLU A 28 7.86 -34.03 -22.12
N ARG A 29 6.90 -33.18 -22.51
CA ARG A 29 7.16 -31.76 -22.82
C ARG A 29 7.66 -31.00 -21.59
N ARG A 30 7.02 -31.23 -20.44
CA ARG A 30 7.44 -30.66 -19.15
C ARG A 30 8.80 -31.18 -18.68
N THR A 31 9.08 -32.45 -18.98
CA THR A 31 10.36 -33.10 -18.63
C THR A 31 11.52 -32.50 -19.40
N ALA A 32 11.28 -32.06 -20.64
CA ALA A 32 12.28 -31.42 -21.50
C ALA A 32 12.67 -30.00 -21.06
N LEU A 33 11.90 -29.36 -20.18
CA LEU A 33 12.27 -28.05 -19.61
C LEU A 33 13.57 -28.14 -18.81
N SER A 34 14.31 -27.04 -18.71
CA SER A 34 15.56 -27.02 -17.93
C SER A 34 15.30 -27.23 -16.44
N ALA A 35 16.31 -27.71 -15.70
CA ALA A 35 16.13 -28.08 -14.30
C ALA A 35 15.66 -26.90 -13.43
N GLU A 36 16.21 -25.73 -13.68
CA GLU A 36 15.87 -24.49 -13.01
C GLU A 36 14.42 -24.04 -13.31
N GLU A 37 13.93 -24.19 -14.55
CA GLU A 37 12.55 -23.86 -14.90
C GLU A 37 11.55 -24.86 -14.29
N ARG A 38 11.91 -26.15 -14.21
CA ARG A 38 11.09 -27.13 -13.49
C ARG A 38 10.99 -26.82 -12.00
N GLY A 39 12.08 -26.35 -11.39
CA GLY A 39 12.09 -25.87 -10.01
C GLY A 39 11.15 -24.68 -9.80
N PHE A 40 11.25 -23.69 -10.69
CA PHE A 40 10.35 -22.52 -10.73
C PHE A 40 8.88 -22.90 -10.80
N TRP A 41 8.50 -23.84 -11.68
CA TRP A 41 7.12 -24.31 -11.77
C TRP A 41 6.65 -25.09 -10.54
N GLY A 42 7.54 -25.89 -9.93
CA GLY A 42 7.25 -26.53 -8.66
C GLY A 42 6.87 -25.53 -7.56
N VAL A 43 7.53 -24.37 -7.55
CA VAL A 43 7.18 -23.27 -6.65
C VAL A 43 5.85 -22.63 -7.03
N PHE A 44 5.70 -22.11 -8.24
CA PHE A 44 4.49 -21.37 -8.63
C PHE A 44 3.20 -22.18 -8.61
N ILE A 45 3.25 -23.49 -8.88
CA ILE A 45 2.08 -24.36 -8.74
C ILE A 45 1.71 -24.52 -7.25
N SER A 46 2.70 -24.63 -6.36
CA SER A 46 2.44 -24.68 -4.92
C SER A 46 1.86 -23.36 -4.41
N LEU A 47 2.40 -22.22 -4.87
CA LEU A 47 1.87 -20.90 -4.52
C LEU A 47 0.44 -20.72 -5.03
N ALA A 48 0.14 -21.14 -6.27
CA ALA A 48 -1.21 -21.07 -6.82
C ALA A 48 -2.18 -21.94 -6.02
N LEU A 49 -1.82 -23.19 -5.70
CA LEU A 49 -2.64 -24.07 -4.87
C LEU A 49 -2.86 -23.49 -3.47
N SER A 50 -1.78 -23.09 -2.79
CA SER A 50 -1.86 -22.50 -1.44
C SER A 50 -2.71 -21.25 -1.42
N SER A 51 -2.62 -20.41 -2.47
CA SER A 51 -3.46 -19.22 -2.64
C SER A 51 -4.94 -19.59 -2.74
N THR A 52 -5.28 -20.54 -3.61
CA THR A 52 -6.66 -20.99 -3.80
C THR A 52 -7.24 -21.63 -2.55
N VAL A 53 -6.47 -22.50 -1.89
CA VAL A 53 -6.90 -23.19 -0.66
C VAL A 53 -7.07 -22.18 0.48
N ALA A 54 -6.11 -21.28 0.70
CA ALA A 54 -6.19 -20.31 1.78
C ALA A 54 -7.33 -19.32 1.58
N LEU A 55 -7.54 -18.80 0.36
CA LEU A 55 -8.70 -17.97 0.04
C LEU A 55 -10.02 -18.72 0.27
N GLY A 56 -10.11 -19.99 -0.16
CA GLY A 56 -11.29 -20.81 0.05
C GLY A 56 -11.58 -21.08 1.52
N LEU A 57 -10.55 -21.40 2.31
CA LEU A 57 -10.67 -21.58 3.76
C LEU A 57 -11.11 -20.30 4.46
N ALA A 58 -10.53 -19.15 4.10
CA ALA A 58 -10.88 -17.87 4.70
C ALA A 58 -12.30 -17.40 4.31
N ALA A 59 -12.71 -17.65 3.06
CA ALA A 59 -14.07 -17.39 2.60
C ALA A 59 -15.11 -18.31 3.28
N ALA A 60 -14.68 -19.50 3.70
CA ALA A 60 -15.48 -20.42 4.51
C ALA A 60 -15.32 -20.19 6.02
N GLU A 61 -14.67 -19.10 6.45
CA GLU A 61 -14.44 -18.73 7.85
C GLU A 61 -13.69 -19.80 8.66
N GLN A 62 -12.82 -20.54 7.97
CA GLN A 62 -12.13 -21.71 8.50
C GLN A 62 -10.61 -21.64 8.29
N TYR A 63 -10.06 -20.50 7.94
CA TYR A 63 -8.62 -20.39 7.77
C TYR A 63 -7.90 -20.61 9.11
N SER A 64 -6.96 -21.55 9.10
CA SER A 64 -5.87 -21.63 10.05
C SER A 64 -4.63 -22.08 9.28
N PHE A 65 -3.44 -21.75 9.78
CA PHE A 65 -2.20 -22.14 9.12
C PHE A 65 -2.06 -23.67 9.01
N GLU A 66 -2.47 -24.39 10.05
CA GLU A 66 -2.44 -25.85 10.13
C GLU A 66 -3.41 -26.50 9.12
N ARG A 67 -4.62 -25.93 8.97
CA ARG A 67 -5.60 -26.41 7.98
C ARG A 67 -5.09 -26.23 6.56
N LEU A 68 -4.39 -25.13 6.26
CA LEU A 68 -3.72 -24.94 4.99
C LEU A 68 -2.64 -26.00 4.75
N LEU A 69 -1.78 -26.26 5.75
CA LEU A 69 -0.75 -27.30 5.67
C LEU A 69 -1.37 -28.69 5.43
N ALA A 70 -2.42 -29.03 6.17
CA ALA A 70 -3.14 -30.30 6.06
C ALA A 70 -3.77 -30.45 4.67
N ALA A 71 -4.42 -29.41 4.14
CA ALA A 71 -5.02 -29.42 2.82
C ALA A 71 -3.96 -29.60 1.71
N ASN A 72 -2.84 -28.87 1.79
CA ASN A 72 -1.73 -29.01 0.85
C ASN A 72 -1.09 -30.41 0.87
N LEU A 73 -0.92 -30.99 2.06
CA LEU A 73 -0.46 -32.37 2.23
C LEU A 73 -1.47 -33.38 1.67
N ALA A 74 -2.76 -33.19 1.95
CA ALA A 74 -3.82 -34.05 1.44
C ALA A 74 -3.87 -34.05 -0.09
N VAL A 75 -3.83 -32.87 -0.71
CA VAL A 75 -3.76 -32.75 -2.18
C VAL A 75 -2.49 -33.42 -2.72
N SER A 76 -1.34 -33.21 -2.07
CA SER A 76 -0.07 -33.86 -2.45
C SER A 76 -0.16 -35.39 -2.41
N ILE A 77 -0.76 -35.96 -1.36
CA ILE A 77 -0.96 -37.40 -1.19
C ILE A 77 -1.93 -37.92 -2.26
N VAL A 78 -3.08 -37.27 -2.44
CA VAL A 78 -4.08 -37.66 -3.46
C VAL A 78 -3.44 -37.68 -4.85
N VAL A 79 -2.71 -36.64 -5.24
CA VAL A 79 -2.04 -36.60 -6.54
C VAL A 79 -0.96 -37.67 -6.65
N ALA A 80 -0.18 -37.94 -5.59
CA ALA A 80 0.82 -39.01 -5.59
C ALA A 80 0.20 -40.41 -5.74
N LEU A 81 -0.95 -40.65 -5.08
CA LEU A 81 -1.73 -41.89 -5.20
C LEU A 81 -2.33 -42.05 -6.59
N LEU A 82 -2.93 -40.99 -7.15
CA LEU A 82 -3.45 -40.98 -8.53
C LEU A 82 -2.32 -41.18 -9.55
N ALA A 83 -1.13 -40.66 -9.28
CA ALA A 83 0.06 -40.91 -10.08
C ALA A 83 0.64 -42.32 -9.89
N ARG A 84 0.11 -43.13 -8.96
CA ARG A 84 0.60 -44.47 -8.59
C ARG A 84 2.10 -44.48 -8.28
N GLY A 85 2.59 -43.43 -7.63
CA GLY A 85 4.02 -43.24 -7.33
C GLY A 85 4.92 -42.97 -8.54
N ARG A 86 4.39 -42.81 -9.76
CA ARG A 86 5.16 -42.58 -11.00
C ARG A 86 5.59 -41.11 -11.17
N LEU A 87 6.23 -40.55 -10.14
CA LEU A 87 6.68 -39.14 -10.09
C LEU A 87 8.13 -38.94 -10.55
N ARG A 88 8.88 -40.01 -10.82
CA ARG A 88 10.25 -39.90 -11.34
C ARG A 88 10.22 -39.44 -12.80
N LEU A 89 10.97 -38.38 -13.11
CA LEU A 89 11.07 -37.79 -14.45
C LEU A 89 12.00 -38.58 -15.41
N GLY A 90 12.65 -39.63 -14.94
CA GLY A 90 13.56 -40.47 -15.74
C GLY A 90 14.92 -39.83 -16.03
N THR A 91 15.79 -40.56 -16.74
CA THR A 91 17.16 -40.14 -17.09
C THR A 91 17.21 -39.10 -18.22
N GLY A 92 16.14 -38.97 -19.00
CA GLY A 92 16.02 -37.98 -20.08
C GLY A 92 15.74 -36.55 -19.63
N ALA A 93 15.46 -36.32 -18.35
CA ALA A 93 15.28 -34.98 -17.80
C ALA A 93 16.63 -34.23 -17.73
N PRO A 94 16.76 -33.03 -18.34
CA PRO A 94 17.99 -32.25 -18.25
C PRO A 94 18.41 -32.02 -16.79
N ARG A 95 19.67 -32.32 -16.45
CA ARG A 95 20.24 -32.05 -15.13
C ARG A 95 20.57 -30.55 -14.97
N PRO A 96 20.66 -30.03 -13.73
CA PRO A 96 21.16 -28.68 -13.49
C PRO A 96 22.52 -28.49 -14.17
N ASN A 97 22.68 -27.39 -14.88
CA ASN A 97 23.93 -26.99 -15.53
C ASN A 97 24.29 -25.56 -15.11
N LEU A 98 25.31 -24.95 -15.71
CA LEU A 98 25.72 -23.57 -15.39
C LEU A 98 24.59 -22.54 -15.53
N ALA A 99 23.57 -22.78 -16.34
CA ALA A 99 22.43 -21.88 -16.46
C ALA A 99 21.59 -21.80 -15.17
N ALA A 100 21.69 -22.78 -14.28
CA ALA A 100 21.08 -22.74 -12.95
C ALA A 100 21.74 -21.70 -12.02
N LEU A 101 22.94 -21.21 -12.34
CA LEU A 101 23.58 -20.13 -11.58
C LEU A 101 22.83 -18.80 -11.74
N ALA A 102 22.19 -18.56 -12.88
CA ALA A 102 21.47 -17.30 -13.14
C ALA A 102 20.37 -17.01 -12.10
N PRO A 103 19.39 -17.90 -11.86
CA PRO A 103 18.39 -17.67 -10.81
C PRO A 103 19.01 -17.65 -9.41
N VAL A 104 20.07 -18.42 -9.14
CA VAL A 104 20.76 -18.41 -7.84
C VAL A 104 21.40 -17.05 -7.56
N VAL A 105 22.07 -16.44 -8.55
CA VAL A 105 22.67 -15.11 -8.44
C VAL A 105 21.59 -14.04 -8.23
N LEU A 106 20.47 -14.12 -8.96
CA LEU A 106 19.34 -13.20 -8.79
C LEU A 106 18.73 -13.32 -7.38
N ILE A 107 18.58 -14.54 -6.87
CA ILE A 107 18.12 -14.78 -5.49
C ILE A 107 19.11 -14.20 -4.49
N ALA A 108 20.41 -14.47 -4.62
CA ALA A 108 21.41 -13.96 -3.70
C ALA A 108 21.46 -12.42 -3.69
N LEU A 109 21.43 -11.80 -4.87
CA LEU A 109 21.42 -10.35 -5.02
C LEU A 109 20.14 -9.73 -4.42
N GLY A 110 18.98 -10.30 -4.72
CA GLY A 110 17.71 -9.83 -4.16
C GLY A 110 17.62 -10.07 -2.64
N CYS A 111 18.12 -11.19 -2.11
CA CYS A 111 18.18 -11.41 -0.67
C CYS A 111 19.02 -10.35 0.06
N TRP A 112 20.11 -9.90 -0.56
CA TRP A 112 20.93 -8.81 -0.02
C TRP A 112 20.22 -7.46 -0.08
N LEU A 113 19.47 -7.19 -1.15
CA LEU A 113 18.83 -5.88 -1.37
C LEU A 113 17.43 -5.75 -0.76
N TYR A 114 16.68 -6.83 -0.58
CA TYR A 114 15.26 -6.79 -0.22
C TYR A 114 14.99 -7.02 1.27
N PHE A 115 16.03 -7.37 2.03
CA PHE A 115 15.95 -7.59 3.47
C PHE A 115 17.00 -6.74 4.20
N PRO A 116 16.71 -6.25 5.42
CA PRO A 116 15.46 -6.41 6.18
C PRO A 116 14.26 -5.63 5.59
N SER A 117 13.05 -6.13 5.86
CA SER A 117 11.78 -5.47 5.50
C SER A 117 11.43 -4.39 6.52
N ALA A 118 10.64 -3.39 6.10
CA ALA A 118 10.07 -2.36 6.96
C ALA A 118 9.35 -2.93 8.19
N GLU A 119 9.24 -2.13 9.25
CA GLU A 119 8.41 -2.39 10.43
C GLU A 119 7.01 -1.80 10.29
N TYR A 120 6.49 -1.78 9.06
CA TYR A 120 5.22 -1.15 8.72
C TYR A 120 4.02 -2.00 9.20
N ILE A 121 3.56 -1.73 10.43
CA ILE A 121 2.33 -2.30 11.01
C ILE A 121 1.29 -1.24 11.39
N ILE A 122 1.67 0.04 11.43
CA ILE A 122 0.77 1.16 11.72
C ILE A 122 -0.22 1.40 10.59
N GLY A 123 -1.37 1.99 10.90
CA GLY A 123 -2.44 2.34 9.96
C GLY A 123 -2.16 3.60 9.12
N GLY A 124 -3.23 4.27 8.70
CA GLY A 124 -3.17 5.55 7.97
C GLY A 124 -2.94 5.46 6.46
N LYS A 125 -2.21 4.44 5.97
CA LYS A 125 -1.98 4.19 4.53
C LYS A 125 -2.20 2.72 4.17
N ASP A 126 -2.32 2.43 2.86
CA ASP A 126 -2.58 1.07 2.34
C ASP A 126 -1.69 -0.05 2.94
N PRO A 127 -0.37 0.12 3.17
CA PRO A 127 0.48 -0.95 3.69
C PRO A 127 0.04 -1.43 5.08
N GLY A 128 -0.38 -0.50 5.92
CA GLY A 128 -0.95 -0.77 7.23
C GLY A 128 -2.24 -1.58 7.12
N VAL A 129 -3.10 -1.25 6.16
CA VAL A 129 -4.34 -1.99 5.89
C VAL A 129 -4.02 -3.43 5.54
N TYR A 130 -3.15 -3.67 4.53
CA TYR A 130 -2.76 -5.02 4.12
C TYR A 130 -2.17 -5.84 5.27
N MET A 131 -1.31 -5.22 6.09
CA MET A 131 -0.65 -5.89 7.20
C MET A 131 -1.64 -6.33 8.27
N ASN A 132 -2.48 -5.40 8.74
CA ASN A 132 -3.48 -5.69 9.77
C ASN A 132 -4.55 -6.65 9.27
N GLU A 133 -4.94 -6.57 7.99
CA GLU A 133 -5.90 -7.47 7.36
C GLU A 133 -5.37 -8.90 7.20
N GLY A 134 -4.08 -9.05 6.92
CA GLY A 134 -3.46 -10.38 6.92
C GLY A 134 -3.36 -10.98 8.32
N ILE A 135 -3.07 -10.17 9.34
CA ILE A 135 -2.94 -10.63 10.73
C ILE A 135 -4.31 -10.98 11.32
N GLN A 136 -5.27 -10.07 11.27
CA GLN A 136 -6.54 -10.31 10.58
C GLN A 136 -7.05 -11.76 10.41
N ILE A 137 -6.92 -12.17 9.15
CA ILE A 137 -7.21 -13.50 8.65
C ILE A 137 -6.43 -14.58 9.42
N ALA A 138 -5.17 -14.34 9.83
CA ALA A 138 -4.40 -15.32 10.58
C ALA A 138 -4.97 -15.63 11.96
N GLN A 139 -5.49 -14.62 12.65
CA GLN A 139 -6.03 -14.73 14.00
C GLN A 139 -7.49 -15.19 14.01
N ARG A 140 -8.30 -14.70 13.06
CA ARG A 140 -9.75 -14.93 13.05
C ARG A 140 -10.22 -15.94 12.02
N GLY A 141 -9.42 -16.22 11.00
CA GLY A 141 -9.71 -17.24 9.99
C GLY A 141 -10.73 -16.83 8.92
N THR A 142 -11.09 -15.54 8.84
CA THR A 142 -12.18 -15.03 8.01
C THR A 142 -11.71 -13.92 7.06
N LEU A 143 -12.40 -13.76 5.92
CA LEU A 143 -12.21 -12.59 5.03
C LEU A 143 -12.97 -11.35 5.54
N LEU A 144 -14.19 -11.56 6.05
CA LEU A 144 -14.97 -10.52 6.70
C LEU A 144 -14.71 -10.57 8.20
N THR A 145 -14.29 -9.45 8.78
CA THR A 145 -14.01 -9.35 10.21
C THR A 145 -15.29 -9.08 10.96
N HIS A 146 -15.57 -9.88 11.98
CA HIS A 146 -16.59 -9.58 12.98
C HIS A 146 -15.96 -8.78 14.12
N ASP A 147 -16.21 -7.48 14.14
CA ASP A 147 -15.66 -6.54 15.12
C ASP A 147 -16.68 -6.31 16.25
N LEU A 148 -16.41 -6.94 17.40
CA LEU A 148 -17.25 -6.83 18.61
C LEU A 148 -17.38 -5.40 19.11
N GLN A 149 -16.37 -4.55 18.88
CA GLN A 149 -16.45 -3.15 19.29
C GLN A 149 -17.53 -2.44 18.47
N VAL A 150 -17.58 -2.68 17.16
CA VAL A 150 -18.62 -2.12 16.29
C VAL A 150 -20.01 -2.67 16.64
N GLU A 151 -20.13 -3.98 16.83
CA GLU A 151 -21.40 -4.63 17.18
C GLU A 151 -21.98 -4.08 18.50
N SER A 152 -21.11 -3.90 19.51
CA SER A 152 -21.52 -3.47 20.85
C SER A 152 -21.95 -2.01 20.95
N LEU A 153 -21.60 -1.17 19.95
CA LEU A 153 -21.89 0.27 20.01
C LEU A 153 -23.41 0.53 20.05
N PRO A 154 -23.91 1.26 21.07
CA PRO A 154 -25.29 1.74 21.11
C PRO A 154 -25.63 2.50 19.81
N PRO A 155 -26.84 2.32 19.22
CA PRO A 155 -27.19 2.96 17.96
C PRO A 155 -27.00 4.49 17.93
N ASN A 156 -27.29 5.16 19.05
CA ASN A 156 -27.20 6.62 19.17
C ASN A 156 -25.77 7.16 19.27
N SER A 157 -24.79 6.31 19.61
CA SER A 157 -23.38 6.70 19.78
C SER A 157 -22.49 6.27 18.61
N ARG A 158 -23.03 5.56 17.62
CA ARG A 158 -22.26 5.05 16.48
C ARG A 158 -21.53 6.16 15.72
N ASP A 159 -22.21 7.28 15.49
CA ASP A 159 -21.65 8.38 14.70
C ASP A 159 -20.49 9.10 15.42
N LEU A 160 -20.35 8.93 16.74
CA LEU A 160 -19.18 9.40 17.50
C LEU A 160 -17.88 8.70 17.07
N PHE A 161 -17.96 7.47 16.57
CA PHE A 161 -16.79 6.65 16.22
C PHE A 161 -16.76 6.18 14.76
N ILE A 162 -17.92 6.21 14.09
CA ILE A 162 -18.10 5.70 12.73
C ILE A 162 -18.96 6.72 11.99
N ALA A 163 -18.32 7.75 11.43
CA ALA A 163 -19.01 8.75 10.63
C ALA A 163 -19.79 8.09 9.48
N ARG A 164 -21.12 8.28 9.50
CA ARG A 164 -22.01 7.75 8.48
C ARG A 164 -21.65 8.32 7.10
N ARG A 165 -21.65 7.46 6.09
CA ARG A 165 -21.55 7.85 4.68
C ARG A 165 -22.83 7.57 3.93
N ASP A 166 -23.10 8.42 2.96
CA ASP A 166 -24.14 8.20 1.95
C ASP A 166 -23.64 7.19 0.91
N SER A 167 -23.45 5.93 1.33
CA SER A 167 -23.06 4.82 0.46
C SER A 167 -24.04 3.66 0.65
N GLU A 168 -24.44 3.05 -0.46
CA GLU A 168 -25.22 1.81 -0.44
C GLU A 168 -24.34 0.59 -0.09
N ALA A 169 -23.02 0.71 -0.20
CA ALA A 169 -22.09 -0.41 -0.04
C ALA A 169 -21.58 -0.58 1.41
N TYR A 170 -21.56 0.48 2.22
CA TYR A 170 -21.10 0.44 3.61
C TYR A 170 -21.63 1.64 4.43
N TYR A 171 -21.79 1.44 5.74
CA TYR A 171 -22.26 2.44 6.70
C TYR A 171 -21.26 3.57 6.92
N GLY A 172 -19.99 3.23 7.14
CA GLY A 172 -18.94 4.20 7.48
C GLY A 172 -17.56 3.54 7.59
N ILE A 173 -16.59 4.29 8.10
CA ILE A 173 -15.19 3.85 8.18
C ILE A 173 -14.81 3.62 9.64
N ARG A 174 -14.36 2.41 9.96
CA ARG A 174 -13.94 2.01 11.31
C ARG A 174 -12.52 2.44 11.66
N PHE A 175 -11.64 2.27 10.69
CA PHE A 175 -10.26 2.74 10.63
C PHE A 175 -9.98 3.10 9.17
N MET A 176 -9.00 3.97 8.88
CA MET A 176 -8.63 4.24 7.48
C MET A 176 -8.36 2.93 6.71
N GLY A 177 -9.19 2.66 5.70
CA GLY A 177 -9.13 1.43 4.90
C GLY A 177 -9.95 0.24 5.42
N TYR A 178 -10.82 0.43 6.43
CA TYR A 178 -11.73 -0.58 6.97
C TYR A 178 -13.16 -0.07 6.96
N PHE A 179 -14.02 -0.72 6.18
CA PHE A 179 -15.40 -0.34 5.95
C PHE A 179 -16.34 -1.18 6.81
N VAL A 180 -17.27 -0.52 7.49
CA VAL A 180 -18.35 -1.17 8.25
C VAL A 180 -19.51 -1.42 7.31
N THR A 181 -19.76 -2.67 6.93
CA THR A 181 -20.86 -3.03 6.01
C THR A 181 -22.17 -3.26 6.75
N ASP A 182 -22.09 -3.83 7.96
CA ASP A 182 -23.25 -3.99 8.86
C ASP A 182 -22.83 -3.61 10.29
N PRO A 183 -23.24 -2.44 10.80
CA PRO A 183 -22.90 -2.01 12.14
C PRO A 183 -23.61 -2.81 13.24
N SER A 184 -24.77 -3.44 12.94
CA SER A 184 -25.52 -4.23 13.92
C SER A 184 -24.93 -5.62 14.14
N ALA A 185 -24.34 -6.20 13.09
CA ALA A 185 -23.62 -7.47 13.15
C ALA A 185 -22.09 -7.29 13.26
N GLY A 186 -21.60 -6.07 13.51
CA GLY A 186 -20.17 -5.77 13.60
C GLY A 186 -19.35 -6.16 12.36
N THR A 187 -19.97 -6.24 11.17
CA THR A 187 -19.28 -6.76 9.98
C THR A 187 -18.42 -5.66 9.36
N VAL A 188 -17.12 -5.91 9.33
CA VAL A 188 -16.08 -5.00 8.81
C VAL A 188 -15.28 -5.70 7.72
N VAL A 189 -15.03 -4.99 6.63
CA VAL A 189 -14.17 -5.46 5.53
C VAL A 189 -13.07 -4.46 5.25
N ALA A 190 -11.85 -4.95 5.09
CA ALA A 190 -10.73 -4.13 4.68
C ALA A 190 -10.87 -3.71 3.20
N GLN A 191 -10.18 -2.63 2.82
CA GLN A 191 -10.37 -1.99 1.53
C GLN A 191 -9.91 -2.84 0.35
N PHE A 192 -8.92 -3.72 0.50
CA PHE A 192 -8.20 -4.28 -0.65
C PHE A 192 -8.53 -5.75 -0.93
N PRO A 193 -8.22 -6.24 -2.14
CA PRO A 193 -8.38 -7.66 -2.44
C PRO A 193 -7.48 -8.57 -1.58
N HIS A 194 -8.07 -9.67 -1.11
CA HIS A 194 -7.52 -10.48 -0.02
C HIS A 194 -6.33 -11.38 -0.38
N LEU A 195 -5.87 -11.48 -1.65
CA LEU A 195 -4.80 -12.44 -1.97
C LEU A 195 -3.45 -12.05 -1.34
N TYR A 196 -3.09 -10.76 -1.31
CA TYR A 196 -1.88 -10.34 -0.62
C TYR A 196 -1.99 -10.46 0.92
N PRO A 197 -3.08 -10.00 1.55
CA PRO A 197 -3.39 -10.28 2.96
C PRO A 197 -3.31 -11.77 3.34
N ILE A 198 -3.79 -12.69 2.50
CA ILE A 198 -3.64 -14.13 2.71
C ILE A 198 -2.17 -14.56 2.80
N TRP A 199 -1.30 -13.99 1.97
CA TRP A 199 0.12 -14.30 2.04
C TRP A 199 0.81 -13.68 3.28
N ILE A 200 0.32 -12.53 3.75
CA ILE A 200 0.71 -11.99 5.06
C ILE A 200 0.26 -12.94 6.18
N ALA A 201 -0.96 -13.48 6.12
CA ALA A 201 -1.49 -14.45 7.08
C ALA A 201 -0.66 -15.75 7.10
N ILE A 202 -0.27 -16.23 5.92
CA ILE A 202 0.64 -17.38 5.78
C ILE A 202 2.01 -17.06 6.38
N GLY A 203 2.57 -15.88 6.09
CA GLY A 203 3.83 -15.42 6.69
C GLY A 203 3.75 -15.34 8.21
N TYR A 204 2.64 -14.86 8.75
CA TYR A 204 2.37 -14.81 10.19
C TYR A 204 2.35 -16.21 10.82
N GLY A 205 1.70 -17.19 10.17
CA GLY A 205 1.72 -18.58 10.63
C GLY A 205 3.11 -19.24 10.62
N VAL A 206 4.03 -18.77 9.76
CA VAL A 206 5.42 -19.28 9.72
C VAL A 206 6.28 -18.69 10.84
N ASP A 207 6.25 -17.37 11.04
CA ASP A 207 7.24 -16.68 11.91
C ASP A 207 6.67 -15.39 12.53
N GLY A 208 5.38 -15.36 12.85
CA GLY A 208 4.68 -14.22 13.45
C GLY A 208 4.82 -12.93 12.62
N LEU A 209 4.90 -11.79 13.31
CA LEU A 209 5.06 -10.48 12.65
C LEU A 209 6.31 -10.40 11.77
N THR A 210 7.37 -11.14 12.09
CA THR A 210 8.59 -11.19 11.26
C THR A 210 8.33 -11.89 9.93
N GLY A 211 7.63 -13.02 9.93
CA GLY A 211 7.24 -13.73 8.71
C GLY A 211 6.26 -12.92 7.86
N ALA A 212 5.28 -12.27 8.50
CA ALA A 212 4.31 -11.39 7.85
C ALA A 212 4.98 -10.26 7.05
N ARG A 213 5.99 -9.59 7.62
CA ARG A 213 6.72 -8.49 6.97
C ARG A 213 7.65 -8.96 5.85
N ARG A 214 8.25 -10.14 5.99
CA ARG A 214 9.21 -10.68 5.02
C ARG A 214 8.56 -11.17 3.72
N ILE A 215 7.26 -11.45 3.73
CA ILE A 215 6.58 -12.08 2.58
C ILE A 215 6.67 -11.24 1.31
N ILE A 216 6.67 -9.92 1.43
CA ILE A 216 6.75 -9.02 0.27
C ILE A 216 8.10 -9.12 -0.45
N GLY A 217 9.21 -9.27 0.30
CA GLY A 217 10.53 -9.51 -0.28
C GLY A 217 10.62 -10.84 -1.02
N VAL A 218 9.92 -11.87 -0.53
CA VAL A 218 9.80 -13.17 -1.23
C VAL A 218 9.03 -12.99 -2.55
N TRP A 219 7.90 -12.28 -2.55
CA TRP A 219 7.16 -11.97 -3.76
C TRP A 219 7.96 -11.12 -4.76
N ALA A 220 8.80 -10.20 -4.27
CA ALA A 220 9.74 -9.44 -5.09
C ALA A 220 10.73 -10.36 -5.83
N LEU A 221 11.34 -11.31 -5.12
CA LEU A 221 12.23 -12.32 -5.71
C LEU A 221 11.52 -13.16 -6.75
N LEU A 222 10.30 -13.63 -6.45
CA LEU A 222 9.48 -14.39 -7.39
C LEU A 222 9.14 -13.56 -8.63
N GLY A 223 8.90 -12.26 -8.49
CA GLY A 223 8.71 -11.32 -9.58
C GLY A 223 9.91 -11.22 -10.52
N VAL A 224 11.12 -11.10 -9.96
CA VAL A 224 12.38 -11.09 -10.72
C VAL A 224 12.60 -12.42 -11.44
N LEU A 225 12.35 -13.55 -10.77
CA LEU A 225 12.47 -14.88 -11.36
C LEU A 225 11.45 -15.11 -12.48
N SER A 226 10.20 -14.68 -12.28
CA SER A 226 9.18 -14.73 -13.34
C SER A 226 9.59 -13.93 -14.56
N LEU A 227 10.18 -12.73 -14.38
CA LEU A 227 10.73 -11.94 -15.48
C LEU A 227 11.87 -12.70 -16.19
N TYR A 228 12.79 -13.30 -15.43
CA TYR A 228 13.90 -14.05 -16.01
C TYR A 228 13.42 -15.24 -16.84
N PHE A 229 12.51 -16.08 -16.34
CA PHE A 229 12.03 -17.25 -17.08
C PHE A 229 11.15 -16.86 -18.29
N LEU A 230 10.29 -15.85 -18.13
CA LEU A 230 9.51 -15.30 -19.23
C LEU A 230 10.41 -14.71 -20.32
N GLY A 231 11.36 -13.87 -19.92
CA GLY A 231 12.35 -13.25 -20.81
C GLY A 231 13.22 -14.30 -21.50
N ARG A 232 13.65 -15.34 -20.78
CA ARG A 232 14.51 -16.40 -21.35
C ARG A 232 13.80 -17.13 -22.48
N ARG A 233 12.49 -17.35 -22.36
CA ARG A 233 11.68 -17.92 -23.42
C ARG A 233 11.48 -16.94 -24.58
N ALA A 234 11.20 -15.67 -24.29
CA ALA A 234 10.80 -14.66 -25.29
C ALA A 234 11.97 -14.07 -26.11
N VAL A 235 13.10 -13.79 -25.44
CA VAL A 235 14.24 -13.03 -25.97
C VAL A 235 15.60 -13.64 -25.61
N GLY A 236 15.64 -14.88 -25.13
CA GLY A 236 16.88 -15.59 -24.81
C GLY A 236 17.48 -15.28 -23.44
N ALA A 237 18.45 -16.11 -23.03
CA ALA A 237 18.96 -16.13 -21.65
C ALA A 237 19.77 -14.89 -21.24
N VAL A 238 20.56 -14.32 -22.15
CA VAL A 238 21.43 -13.17 -21.85
C VAL A 238 20.61 -11.90 -21.63
N PRO A 239 19.70 -11.49 -22.54
CA PRO A 239 18.85 -10.33 -22.29
C PRO A 239 17.95 -10.52 -21.07
N ALA A 240 17.45 -11.73 -20.84
CA ALA A 240 16.63 -12.05 -19.67
C ALA A 240 17.37 -11.88 -18.35
N LEU A 241 18.61 -12.40 -18.25
CA LEU A 241 19.43 -12.23 -17.05
C LEU A 241 19.78 -10.77 -16.81
N ALA A 242 20.19 -10.05 -17.85
CA ALA A 242 20.51 -8.62 -17.73
C ALA A 242 19.30 -7.77 -17.34
N GLY A 243 18.14 -8.00 -17.95
CA GLY A 243 16.89 -7.31 -17.61
C GLY A 243 16.42 -7.63 -16.18
N ALA A 244 16.51 -8.89 -15.76
CA ALA A 244 16.19 -9.28 -14.39
C ALA A 244 17.17 -8.69 -13.36
N ALA A 245 18.48 -8.62 -13.69
CA ALA A 245 19.48 -7.98 -12.83
C ALA A 245 19.25 -6.47 -12.70
N LEU A 246 18.95 -5.78 -13.82
CA LEU A 246 18.58 -4.36 -13.80
C LEU A 246 17.33 -4.10 -12.96
N LEU A 247 16.31 -4.95 -13.09
CA LEU A 247 15.13 -4.88 -12.24
C LEU A 247 15.49 -5.08 -10.77
N THR A 248 16.38 -6.05 -10.48
CA THR A 248 16.74 -6.41 -9.11
C THR A 248 17.33 -5.22 -8.34
N VAL A 249 18.17 -4.43 -9.01
CA VAL A 249 18.84 -3.24 -8.44
C VAL A 249 18.05 -1.94 -8.63
N ASN A 250 16.92 -1.96 -9.34
CA ASN A 250 16.13 -0.76 -9.57
C ASN A 250 15.53 -0.27 -8.25
N VAL A 251 15.67 1.02 -7.97
CA VAL A 251 15.23 1.58 -6.69
C VAL A 251 13.75 1.38 -6.38
N ALA A 252 12.85 1.44 -7.37
CA ALA A 252 11.44 1.19 -7.12
C ALA A 252 11.21 -0.27 -6.70
N GLN A 253 11.91 -1.21 -7.34
CA GLN A 253 11.87 -2.61 -6.95
C GLN A 253 12.43 -2.81 -5.53
N VAL A 254 13.57 -2.17 -5.20
CA VAL A 254 14.20 -2.26 -3.87
C VAL A 254 13.29 -1.68 -2.78
N TRP A 255 12.74 -0.48 -2.98
CA TRP A 255 11.82 0.15 -2.03
C TRP A 255 10.60 -0.74 -1.76
N PHE A 256 9.88 -1.12 -2.81
CA PHE A 256 8.65 -1.89 -2.66
C PHE A 256 8.90 -3.34 -2.25
N SER A 257 10.12 -3.89 -2.41
CA SER A 257 10.46 -5.21 -1.88
C SER A 257 10.55 -5.26 -0.35
N ARG A 258 10.68 -4.10 0.30
CA ARG A 258 10.75 -3.94 1.76
C ARG A 258 9.46 -3.39 2.36
N TYR A 259 8.56 -2.85 1.53
CA TYR A 259 7.39 -2.06 1.92
C TYR A 259 6.09 -2.80 1.53
N PRO A 260 5.14 -3.08 2.45
CA PRO A 260 3.99 -3.93 2.13
C PRO A 260 3.13 -3.37 0.97
N ASN A 261 2.98 -4.16 -0.11
CA ASN A 261 2.20 -3.77 -1.28
C ASN A 261 1.73 -5.00 -2.08
N SER A 262 0.59 -4.89 -2.75
CA SER A 262 0.09 -5.97 -3.61
C SER A 262 0.65 -5.92 -5.04
N GLU A 263 1.35 -4.86 -5.43
CA GLU A 263 1.95 -4.71 -6.76
C GLU A 263 2.99 -5.77 -7.10
N LEU A 264 3.86 -6.13 -6.15
CA LEU A 264 4.90 -7.15 -6.40
C LEU A 264 4.33 -8.56 -6.47
N VAL A 265 3.24 -8.83 -5.73
CA VAL A 265 2.46 -10.07 -5.88
C VAL A 265 1.87 -10.12 -7.28
N LEU A 266 1.29 -9.01 -7.74
CA LEU A 266 0.73 -8.91 -9.08
C LEU A 266 1.81 -9.08 -10.15
N GLN A 267 2.98 -8.47 -9.97
CA GLN A 267 4.15 -8.63 -10.85
C GLN A 267 4.52 -10.10 -11.04
N ALA A 268 4.73 -10.82 -9.93
CA ALA A 268 5.13 -12.22 -9.95
C ALA A 268 4.07 -13.12 -10.59
N MET A 269 2.80 -12.94 -10.19
CA MET A 269 1.69 -13.77 -10.64
C MET A 269 1.37 -13.52 -12.12
N LEU A 270 1.36 -12.27 -12.58
CA LEU A 270 1.11 -11.94 -13.98
C LEU A 270 2.24 -12.43 -14.88
N LEU A 271 3.51 -12.19 -14.54
CA LEU A 271 4.63 -12.62 -15.38
C LEU A 271 4.71 -14.15 -15.48
N ALA A 272 4.47 -14.88 -14.38
CA ALA A 272 4.36 -16.34 -14.41
C ALA A 272 3.13 -16.81 -15.20
N GLY A 273 1.98 -16.13 -15.05
CA GLY A 273 0.75 -16.40 -15.79
C GLY A 273 0.92 -16.20 -17.29
N LEU A 274 1.64 -15.15 -17.72
CA LEU A 274 1.99 -14.89 -19.11
C LEU A 274 2.94 -15.95 -19.68
N LEU A 275 3.90 -16.43 -18.88
CA LEU A 275 4.76 -17.54 -19.29
C LEU A 275 3.95 -18.83 -19.45
N ALA A 276 3.08 -19.17 -18.49
CA ALA A 276 2.20 -20.33 -18.59
C ALA A 276 1.25 -20.20 -19.80
N PHE A 277 0.73 -18.99 -20.06
CA PHE A 277 -0.11 -18.72 -21.22
C PHE A 277 0.65 -18.98 -22.53
N ALA A 278 1.89 -18.49 -22.65
CA ALA A 278 2.74 -18.75 -23.81
C ALA A 278 3.03 -20.26 -23.99
N ARG A 279 3.34 -20.97 -22.90
CA ARG A 279 3.53 -22.44 -22.91
C ARG A 279 2.29 -23.18 -23.41
N SER A 280 1.10 -22.75 -22.97
CA SER A 280 -0.17 -23.37 -23.36
C SER A 280 -0.60 -23.04 -24.78
N HIS A 281 -0.55 -21.76 -25.14
CA HIS A 281 -1.16 -21.23 -26.36
C HIS A 281 -0.22 -21.26 -27.56
N VAL A 282 1.10 -21.19 -27.34
CA VAL A 282 2.11 -21.13 -28.41
C VAL A 282 2.95 -22.39 -28.46
N ASP A 283 3.46 -22.87 -27.33
CA ASP A 283 4.27 -24.12 -27.28
C ASP A 283 3.40 -25.37 -27.22
N GLU A 284 2.09 -25.17 -27.20
CA GLU A 284 1.07 -26.19 -27.28
C GLU A 284 1.03 -27.19 -26.10
N ASP A 285 1.62 -26.88 -24.96
CA ASP A 285 1.60 -27.75 -23.78
C ASP A 285 0.30 -27.59 -22.98
N ARG A 286 -0.54 -28.62 -23.02
CA ARG A 286 -1.89 -28.61 -22.44
C ARG A 286 -1.91 -28.45 -20.91
N PHE A 287 -0.85 -28.85 -20.23
CA PHE A 287 -0.76 -28.73 -18.77
C PHE A 287 -0.82 -27.26 -18.31
N PHE A 288 -0.23 -26.36 -19.09
CA PHE A 288 -0.16 -24.96 -18.72
C PHE A 288 -1.47 -24.20 -18.94
N GLY A 289 -2.48 -24.78 -19.61
CA GLY A 289 -3.78 -24.13 -19.82
C GLY A 289 -4.48 -23.78 -18.50
N PRO A 290 -4.81 -24.78 -17.66
CA PRO A 290 -5.43 -24.53 -16.36
C PRO A 290 -4.53 -23.71 -15.42
N LEU A 291 -3.21 -23.92 -15.47
CA LEU A 291 -2.25 -23.17 -14.66
C LEU A 291 -2.23 -21.68 -15.04
N ALA A 292 -2.18 -21.35 -16.33
CA ALA A 292 -2.22 -19.97 -16.80
C ALA A 292 -3.53 -19.29 -16.39
N ALA A 293 -4.66 -19.96 -16.60
CA ALA A 293 -5.96 -19.45 -16.18
C ALA A 293 -6.06 -19.26 -14.67
N THR A 294 -5.43 -20.12 -13.87
CA THR A 294 -5.40 -20.01 -12.41
C THR A 294 -4.51 -18.86 -11.95
N LEU A 295 -3.31 -18.69 -12.49
CA LEU A 295 -2.42 -17.58 -12.14
C LEU A 295 -3.03 -16.23 -12.56
N LEU A 296 -3.61 -16.14 -13.75
CA LEU A 296 -4.33 -14.94 -14.20
C LEU A 296 -5.63 -14.72 -13.41
N GLY A 297 -6.32 -15.79 -13.01
CA GLY A 297 -7.52 -15.73 -12.18
C GLY A 297 -7.22 -15.17 -10.79
N LEU A 298 -6.23 -15.77 -10.10
CA LEU A 298 -5.73 -15.31 -8.81
C LEU A 298 -5.25 -13.85 -8.86
N SER A 299 -4.70 -13.39 -9.99
CA SER A 299 -4.29 -11.98 -10.12
C SER A 299 -5.43 -10.97 -9.92
N LEU A 300 -6.70 -11.36 -10.19
CA LEU A 300 -7.89 -10.53 -9.91
C LEU A 300 -8.13 -10.36 -8.40
N PHE A 301 -7.76 -11.35 -7.59
CA PHE A 301 -7.81 -11.30 -6.12
C PHE A 301 -6.59 -10.57 -5.52
N VAL A 302 -5.62 -10.17 -6.34
CA VAL A 302 -4.51 -9.31 -5.92
C VAL A 302 -4.92 -7.85 -6.02
N ARG A 303 -5.35 -7.40 -7.21
CA ARG A 303 -5.81 -6.03 -7.47
C ARG A 303 -6.66 -5.93 -8.74
N PHE A 304 -7.54 -4.94 -8.79
CA PHE A 304 -8.38 -4.66 -9.95
C PHE A 304 -7.63 -4.47 -11.29
N PRO A 305 -6.46 -3.79 -11.38
CA PRO A 305 -5.76 -3.61 -12.66
C PRO A 305 -5.38 -4.90 -13.40
N ALA A 306 -5.45 -6.06 -12.76
CA ALA A 306 -5.34 -7.36 -13.42
C ALA A 306 -6.35 -7.55 -14.58
N VAL A 307 -7.49 -6.85 -14.58
CA VAL A 307 -8.45 -6.86 -15.69
C VAL A 307 -7.82 -6.40 -17.03
N LEU A 308 -6.81 -5.52 -16.98
CA LEU A 308 -6.07 -5.09 -18.17
C LEU A 308 -5.26 -6.23 -18.78
N ALA A 309 -4.74 -7.14 -17.95
CA ALA A 309 -4.04 -8.33 -18.43
C ALA A 309 -5.03 -9.30 -19.10
N TRP A 310 -6.22 -9.47 -18.54
CA TRP A 310 -7.29 -10.25 -19.17
C TRP A 310 -7.74 -9.67 -20.51
N ALA A 311 -7.88 -8.35 -20.62
CA ALA A 311 -8.16 -7.68 -21.89
C ALA A 311 -7.05 -7.94 -22.93
N ALA A 312 -5.77 -7.85 -22.52
CA ALA A 312 -4.63 -8.16 -23.38
C ALA A 312 -4.60 -9.63 -23.82
N ILE A 313 -4.94 -10.58 -22.94
CA ILE A 313 -5.04 -12.01 -23.26
C ILE A 313 -6.20 -12.28 -24.23
N GLY A 314 -7.35 -11.59 -24.07
CA GLY A 314 -8.44 -11.61 -25.04
C GLY A 314 -7.98 -11.13 -26.43
N GLY A 315 -7.23 -10.02 -26.47
CA GLY A 315 -6.59 -9.52 -27.69
C GLY A 315 -5.59 -10.52 -28.29
N ALA A 316 -4.82 -11.23 -27.46
CA ALA A 316 -3.89 -12.26 -27.92
C ALA A 316 -4.59 -13.47 -28.53
N TYR A 317 -5.74 -13.89 -27.97
CA TYR A 317 -6.58 -14.91 -28.59
C TYR A 317 -7.14 -14.46 -29.93
N LEU A 318 -7.65 -13.22 -30.01
CA LEU A 318 -8.15 -12.64 -31.25
C LEU A 318 -7.04 -12.59 -32.32
N ALA A 319 -5.84 -12.14 -31.96
CA ALA A 319 -4.67 -12.17 -32.83
C ALA A 319 -4.34 -13.61 -33.29
N GLY A 320 -4.41 -14.57 -32.36
CA GLY A 320 -4.17 -15.99 -32.62
C GLY A 320 -5.05 -16.57 -33.74
N VAL A 321 -6.30 -16.12 -33.88
CA VAL A 321 -7.22 -16.56 -34.94
C VAL A 321 -6.62 -16.32 -36.34
N TYR A 322 -5.94 -15.19 -36.54
CA TYR A 322 -5.31 -14.86 -37.84
C TYR A 322 -4.11 -15.74 -38.18
N VAL A 323 -3.55 -16.48 -37.24
CA VAL A 323 -2.49 -17.49 -37.47
C VAL A 323 -3.04 -18.91 -37.33
N GLY A 324 -4.37 -19.07 -37.27
CA GLY A 324 -5.03 -20.37 -37.18
C GLY A 324 -4.97 -21.01 -35.79
N ARG A 325 -4.58 -20.25 -34.75
CA ARG A 325 -4.63 -20.74 -33.38
C ARG A 325 -6.03 -20.60 -32.82
N ARG A 326 -6.50 -21.66 -32.14
CA ARG A 326 -7.82 -21.70 -31.53
C ARG A 326 -7.73 -21.57 -30.01
N PRO A 327 -8.72 -20.94 -29.35
CA PRO A 327 -8.87 -21.01 -27.91
C PRO A 327 -8.93 -22.47 -27.46
N ARG A 328 -8.20 -22.81 -26.40
CA ARG A 328 -8.14 -24.17 -25.87
C ARG A 328 -9.07 -24.28 -24.68
N ILE A 329 -9.93 -25.30 -24.66
CA ILE A 329 -10.89 -25.50 -23.56
C ILE A 329 -10.20 -25.63 -22.20
N GLY A 330 -9.00 -26.22 -22.16
CA GLY A 330 -8.19 -26.35 -20.94
C GLY A 330 -7.75 -25.01 -20.34
N PHE A 331 -7.74 -23.91 -21.09
CA PHE A 331 -7.58 -22.56 -20.54
C PHE A 331 -8.94 -21.89 -20.32
N VAL A 332 -9.82 -21.94 -21.32
CA VAL A 332 -11.07 -21.18 -21.33
C VAL A 332 -12.01 -21.60 -20.19
N ALA A 333 -12.18 -22.90 -19.93
CA ALA A 333 -13.09 -23.35 -18.88
C ALA A 333 -12.63 -22.91 -17.48
N PRO A 334 -11.36 -23.13 -17.05
CA PRO A 334 -10.86 -22.59 -15.80
C PRO A 334 -10.88 -21.05 -15.75
N ALA A 335 -10.63 -20.37 -16.88
CA ALA A 335 -10.69 -18.91 -16.94
C ALA A 335 -12.09 -18.36 -16.65
N VAL A 336 -13.13 -18.96 -17.24
CA VAL A 336 -14.52 -18.58 -16.98
C VAL A 336 -14.88 -18.79 -15.51
N ILE A 337 -14.45 -19.91 -14.91
CA ILE A 337 -14.66 -20.19 -13.48
C ILE A 337 -14.01 -19.10 -12.62
N TRP A 338 -12.74 -18.78 -12.87
CA TRP A 338 -12.03 -17.76 -12.10
C TRP A 338 -12.60 -16.35 -12.26
N ILE A 339 -13.01 -15.98 -13.46
CA ILE A 339 -13.68 -14.69 -13.71
C ILE A 339 -15.03 -14.64 -12.98
N GLY A 340 -15.80 -15.74 -13.01
CA GLY A 340 -17.06 -15.84 -12.28
C GLY A 340 -16.88 -15.74 -10.77
N LEU A 341 -15.88 -16.44 -10.21
CA LEU A 341 -15.53 -16.35 -8.79
C LEU A 341 -15.07 -14.94 -8.39
N ALA A 342 -14.27 -14.28 -9.22
CA ALA A 342 -13.84 -12.91 -8.96
C ALA A 342 -15.04 -11.95 -9.00
N ALA A 343 -15.95 -12.10 -9.97
CA ALA A 343 -17.16 -11.28 -10.05
C ALA A 343 -18.04 -11.46 -8.81
N TRP A 344 -18.29 -12.70 -8.39
CA TRP A 344 -19.00 -12.97 -7.14
C TRP A 344 -18.30 -12.34 -5.93
N TYR A 345 -16.98 -12.53 -5.82
CA TYR A 345 -16.17 -11.99 -4.73
C TYR A 345 -16.26 -10.46 -4.61
N PHE A 346 -16.14 -9.73 -5.72
CA PHE A 346 -16.22 -8.26 -5.72
C PHE A 346 -17.61 -7.71 -5.43
N VAL A 347 -18.67 -8.49 -5.66
CA VAL A 347 -20.05 -8.06 -5.40
C VAL A 347 -20.54 -8.51 -4.01
N ALA A 348 -20.14 -9.70 -3.56
CA ALA A 348 -20.65 -10.30 -2.33
C ALA A 348 -19.76 -10.07 -1.10
N ILE A 349 -18.44 -9.96 -1.29
CA ILE A 349 -17.48 -9.84 -0.17
C ILE A 349 -16.82 -8.46 -0.17
N LEU A 350 -16.35 -7.99 -1.33
CA LEU A 350 -15.57 -6.75 -1.43
C LEU A 350 -16.33 -5.64 -2.18
N ALA A 351 -17.64 -5.53 -1.95
CA ALA A 351 -18.49 -4.52 -2.58
C ALA A 351 -17.99 -3.08 -2.36
N PRO A 352 -17.52 -2.66 -1.16
CA PRO A 352 -17.00 -1.31 -0.96
C PRO A 352 -15.84 -0.94 -1.88
N TYR A 353 -14.96 -1.90 -2.21
CA TYR A 353 -13.86 -1.66 -3.15
C TYR A 353 -14.33 -1.54 -4.60
N ALA A 354 -15.38 -2.28 -4.96
CA ALA A 354 -15.95 -2.33 -6.30
C ALA A 354 -17.02 -1.24 -6.56
N GLU A 355 -17.38 -0.44 -5.55
CA GLU A 355 -18.40 0.60 -5.61
C GLU A 355 -18.22 1.54 -6.81
N GLN A 356 -17.02 2.08 -7.03
CA GLN A 356 -16.75 2.99 -8.16
C GLN A 356 -16.90 2.30 -9.53
N PRO A 357 -16.26 1.15 -9.81
CA PRO A 357 -16.52 0.40 -11.04
C PRO A 357 -17.98 0.00 -11.24
N ILE A 358 -18.67 -0.45 -10.20
CA ILE A 358 -20.09 -0.85 -10.25
C ILE A 358 -20.96 0.37 -10.58
N GLY A 359 -20.76 1.48 -9.87
CA GLY A 359 -21.44 2.74 -10.12
C GLY A 359 -21.19 3.29 -11.52
N PHE A 360 -19.98 3.12 -12.07
CA PHE A 360 -19.70 3.48 -13.46
C PHE A 360 -20.54 2.65 -14.46
N VAL A 361 -20.69 1.35 -14.21
CA VAL A 361 -21.50 0.45 -15.05
C VAL A 361 -23.00 0.74 -14.92
N GLN A 362 -23.48 1.05 -13.72
CA GLN A 362 -24.88 1.40 -13.47
C GLN A 362 -25.26 2.74 -14.11
N ASN A 363 -24.30 3.67 -14.23
CA ASN A 363 -24.50 5.01 -14.77
C ASN A 363 -23.91 5.21 -16.17
N LEU A 364 -23.91 4.16 -17.01
CA LEU A 364 -23.44 4.29 -18.39
C LEU A 364 -24.31 5.27 -19.18
N GLN A 365 -23.67 6.30 -19.73
CA GLN A 365 -24.28 7.29 -20.60
C GLN A 365 -24.42 6.78 -22.04
N THR A 366 -25.24 7.44 -22.85
CA THR A 366 -25.52 7.05 -24.25
C THR A 366 -24.25 6.95 -25.10
N ASP A 367 -23.30 7.87 -24.91
CA ASP A 367 -22.00 7.84 -25.59
C ASP A 367 -21.18 6.60 -25.19
N HIS A 368 -21.19 6.20 -23.91
CA HIS A 368 -20.55 4.96 -23.48
C HIS A 368 -21.18 3.73 -24.17
N LEU A 369 -22.51 3.68 -24.26
CA LEU A 369 -23.21 2.60 -24.97
C LEU A 369 -22.87 2.58 -26.46
N VAL A 370 -22.77 3.74 -27.10
CA VAL A 370 -22.33 3.86 -28.51
C VAL A 370 -20.90 3.34 -28.67
N TRP A 371 -19.96 3.71 -27.80
CA TRP A 371 -18.59 3.22 -27.86
C TRP A 371 -18.47 1.72 -27.58
N LEU A 372 -19.27 1.19 -26.65
CA LEU A 372 -19.35 -0.25 -26.38
C LEU A 372 -19.93 -1.00 -27.59
N GLY A 373 -21.01 -0.50 -28.18
CA GLY A 373 -21.61 -1.06 -29.40
C GLY A 373 -20.64 -1.04 -30.58
N ALA A 374 -19.94 0.08 -30.80
CA ALA A 374 -18.91 0.21 -31.83
C ALA A 374 -17.74 -0.76 -31.61
N SER A 375 -17.30 -0.94 -30.36
CA SER A 375 -16.25 -1.91 -29.99
C SER A 375 -16.70 -3.35 -30.25
N GLY A 376 -17.96 -3.68 -29.91
CA GLY A 376 -18.57 -4.97 -30.19
C GLY A 376 -18.68 -5.26 -31.69
N MET A 377 -19.17 -4.30 -32.47
CA MET A 377 -19.22 -4.40 -33.93
C MET A 377 -17.81 -4.56 -34.53
N GLY A 378 -16.82 -3.82 -34.02
CA GLY A 378 -15.43 -3.96 -34.41
C GLY A 378 -14.87 -5.37 -34.15
N LEU A 379 -15.18 -5.95 -32.99
CA LEU A 379 -14.80 -7.32 -32.67
C LEU A 379 -15.44 -8.35 -33.63
N VAL A 380 -16.73 -8.20 -33.91
CA VAL A 380 -17.44 -9.06 -34.87
C VAL A 380 -16.85 -8.91 -36.28
N ALA A 381 -16.57 -7.68 -36.72
CA ALA A 381 -15.94 -7.41 -38.01
C ALA A 381 -14.54 -8.02 -38.11
N LEU A 382 -13.73 -7.95 -37.05
CA LEU A 382 -12.41 -8.59 -36.99
C LEU A 382 -12.52 -10.12 -37.10
N LEU A 383 -13.45 -10.73 -36.35
CA LEU A 383 -13.70 -12.18 -36.42
C LEU A 383 -14.22 -12.61 -37.80
N ALA A 384 -15.07 -11.81 -38.44
CA ALA A 384 -15.53 -12.05 -39.80
C ALA A 384 -14.38 -11.91 -40.82
N ALA A 385 -13.54 -10.88 -40.67
CA ALA A 385 -12.36 -10.67 -41.50
C ALA A 385 -11.36 -11.83 -41.42
N ALA A 386 -11.29 -12.53 -40.28
CA ALA A 386 -10.45 -13.72 -40.14
C ALA A 386 -10.87 -14.90 -41.03
N ARG A 387 -12.12 -14.90 -41.55
CA ARG A 387 -12.61 -15.88 -42.53
C ARG A 387 -12.19 -15.56 -43.97
N SER A 388 -11.74 -14.34 -44.23
CA SER A 388 -11.29 -13.88 -45.55
C SER A 388 -9.77 -13.96 -45.64
N GLU A 389 -9.26 -14.80 -46.55
CA GLU A 389 -7.82 -14.99 -46.74
C GLU A 389 -7.06 -13.69 -47.08
N PRO A 390 -7.52 -12.80 -47.99
CA PRO A 390 -6.80 -11.55 -48.26
C PRO A 390 -6.74 -10.62 -47.04
N LEU A 391 -7.83 -10.50 -46.26
CA LEU A 391 -7.84 -9.68 -45.05
C LEU A 391 -6.96 -10.27 -43.96
N ARG A 392 -6.96 -11.60 -43.81
CA ARG A 392 -6.09 -12.31 -42.87
C ARG A 392 -4.62 -12.07 -43.15
N VAL A 393 -4.19 -12.12 -44.42
CA VAL A 393 -2.80 -11.82 -44.82
C VAL A 393 -2.45 -10.37 -44.53
N GLN A 394 -3.35 -9.43 -44.83
CA GLN A 394 -3.13 -8.01 -44.55
C GLN A 394 -3.01 -7.74 -43.04
N ILE A 395 -3.93 -8.26 -42.23
CA ILE A 395 -3.89 -8.10 -40.77
C ILE A 395 -2.62 -8.74 -40.19
N ARG A 396 -2.25 -9.94 -40.65
CA ARG A 396 -1.02 -10.60 -40.21
C ARG A 396 0.24 -9.77 -40.50
N ARG A 397 0.25 -9.04 -41.61
CA ARG A 397 1.37 -8.16 -42.00
C ARG A 397 1.37 -6.86 -41.20
N TRP A 398 0.21 -6.23 -41.03
CA TRP A 398 0.10 -4.86 -40.50
C TRP A 398 -0.09 -4.79 -39.00
N LEU A 399 -0.69 -5.79 -38.34
CA LEU A 399 -0.99 -5.74 -36.91
C LEU A 399 0.26 -5.46 -36.04
N PRO A 400 1.40 -6.15 -36.22
CA PRO A 400 2.62 -5.84 -35.45
C PRO A 400 3.13 -4.41 -35.71
N VAL A 401 2.99 -3.92 -36.95
CA VAL A 401 3.41 -2.57 -37.35
C VAL A 401 2.52 -1.53 -36.68
N VAL A 402 1.20 -1.73 -36.68
CA VAL A 402 0.23 -0.84 -36.04
C VAL A 402 0.45 -0.80 -34.54
N VAL A 403 0.61 -1.94 -33.88
CA VAL A 403 0.90 -1.98 -32.43
C VAL A 403 2.19 -1.23 -32.11
N THR A 404 3.24 -1.43 -32.90
CA THR A 404 4.52 -0.71 -32.74
C THR A 404 4.33 0.80 -32.93
N ALA A 405 3.65 1.21 -34.01
CA ALA A 405 3.42 2.61 -34.33
C ALA A 405 2.60 3.29 -33.23
N VAL A 406 1.53 2.66 -32.74
CA VAL A 406 0.69 3.20 -31.66
C VAL A 406 1.51 3.46 -30.41
N VAL A 407 2.31 2.47 -29.96
CA VAL A 407 3.12 2.63 -28.74
C VAL A 407 4.19 3.71 -28.91
N VAL A 408 4.92 3.71 -30.02
CA VAL A 408 6.00 4.69 -30.26
C VAL A 408 5.45 6.10 -30.43
N LEU A 409 4.37 6.28 -31.20
CA LEU A 409 3.73 7.59 -31.39
C LEU A 409 3.08 8.09 -30.10
N ALA A 410 2.43 7.21 -29.32
CA ALA A 410 1.89 7.59 -28.01
C ALA A 410 3.00 8.00 -27.04
N ALA A 411 4.14 7.30 -27.03
CA ALA A 411 5.29 7.66 -26.23
C ALA A 411 5.90 9.00 -26.67
N ALA A 412 6.04 9.23 -27.99
CA ALA A 412 6.51 10.50 -28.53
C ALA A 412 5.57 11.66 -28.16
N TYR A 413 4.26 11.47 -28.32
CA TYR A 413 3.24 12.44 -27.91
C TYR A 413 3.33 12.72 -26.39
N ALA A 414 3.34 11.68 -25.56
CA ALA A 414 3.38 11.82 -24.10
C ALA A 414 4.66 12.49 -23.60
N TYR A 415 5.79 12.27 -24.27
CA TYR A 415 7.08 12.82 -23.87
C TYR A 415 7.29 14.26 -24.38
N PHE A 416 6.95 14.56 -25.64
CA PHE A 416 7.27 15.84 -26.27
C PHE A 416 6.11 16.84 -26.33
N LEU A 417 4.87 16.36 -26.49
CA LEU A 417 3.73 17.21 -26.85
C LEU A 417 2.69 17.34 -25.74
N ARG A 418 2.60 16.36 -24.85
CA ARG A 418 1.54 16.30 -23.84
C ARG A 418 1.81 17.27 -22.68
N ALA A 419 0.98 18.29 -22.56
CA ALA A 419 1.06 19.33 -21.52
C ALA A 419 -0.19 19.30 -20.60
N PRO A 420 -0.07 19.76 -19.35
CA PRO A 420 -1.23 19.92 -18.47
C PRO A 420 -2.20 20.97 -19.03
N GLY A 421 -3.49 20.79 -18.79
CA GLY A 421 -4.52 21.74 -19.25
C GLY A 421 -5.94 21.21 -19.09
N GLY A 422 -6.89 22.11 -18.83
CA GLY A 422 -8.29 21.74 -18.60
C GLY A 422 -8.43 20.73 -17.46
N ARG A 423 -8.99 19.54 -17.78
CA ARG A 423 -9.17 18.43 -16.81
C ARG A 423 -7.95 17.50 -16.68
N LEU A 424 -6.86 17.77 -17.40
CA LEU A 424 -5.65 16.95 -17.36
C LEU A 424 -4.70 17.48 -16.30
N ALA A 425 -4.59 16.76 -15.19
CA ALA A 425 -3.69 17.09 -14.10
C ALA A 425 -2.21 17.00 -14.51
N VAL A 426 -1.36 17.77 -13.81
CA VAL A 426 0.10 17.82 -14.07
C VAL A 426 0.73 16.43 -14.01
N HIS A 427 0.44 15.66 -12.97
CA HIS A 427 0.99 14.32 -12.78
C HIS A 427 0.53 13.31 -13.84
N ASP A 428 -0.68 13.46 -14.38
CA ASP A 428 -1.16 12.64 -15.49
C ASP A 428 -0.44 13.02 -16.80
N ALA A 429 -0.31 14.32 -17.08
CA ALA A 429 0.36 14.82 -18.28
C ALA A 429 1.85 14.48 -18.32
N SER A 430 2.52 14.53 -17.17
CA SER A 430 3.96 14.28 -17.04
C SER A 430 4.32 12.82 -16.74
N ALA A 431 3.35 11.91 -16.58
CA ALA A 431 3.58 10.53 -16.11
C ALA A 431 4.76 9.81 -16.79
N LEU A 432 4.84 9.84 -18.13
CA LEU A 432 5.95 9.21 -18.87
C LEU A 432 7.28 9.94 -18.65
N ARG A 433 7.26 11.27 -18.60
CA ARG A 433 8.45 12.10 -18.34
C ARG A 433 8.98 11.86 -16.93
N THR A 434 8.11 11.81 -15.93
CA THR A 434 8.46 11.49 -14.54
C THR A 434 9.00 10.07 -14.43
N TYR A 435 8.37 9.09 -15.11
CA TYR A 435 8.89 7.73 -15.14
C TYR A 435 10.30 7.65 -15.75
N ALA A 436 10.50 8.30 -16.91
CA ALA A 436 11.79 8.34 -17.57
C ALA A 436 12.84 9.10 -16.74
N ALA A 437 12.49 10.18 -16.06
CA ALA A 437 13.42 10.96 -15.26
C ALA A 437 13.94 10.17 -14.03
N TYR A 438 13.05 9.48 -13.31
CA TYR A 438 13.39 8.92 -11.99
C TYR A 438 13.62 7.42 -11.94
N TYR A 439 13.01 6.64 -12.85
CA TYR A 439 13.05 5.16 -12.75
C TYR A 439 13.74 4.48 -13.94
N LEU A 440 14.00 5.22 -15.03
CA LEU A 440 14.54 4.64 -16.27
C LEU A 440 15.78 5.33 -16.83
N SER A 441 15.85 6.66 -16.74
CA SER A 441 16.62 7.59 -17.59
C SER A 441 16.01 7.81 -19.00
N PRO A 442 16.18 9.00 -19.62
CA PRO A 442 15.80 9.23 -21.01
C PRO A 442 16.45 8.27 -22.01
N TYR A 443 17.71 7.88 -21.78
CA TYR A 443 18.41 6.91 -22.61
C TYR A 443 17.83 5.50 -22.45
N GLY A 444 17.45 5.13 -21.22
CA GLY A 444 16.70 3.91 -20.92
C GLY A 444 15.36 3.87 -21.64
N LEU A 445 14.64 5.00 -21.74
CA LEU A 445 13.38 5.08 -22.49
C LEU A 445 13.58 4.81 -23.98
N VAL A 446 14.57 5.44 -24.60
CA VAL A 446 14.89 5.20 -26.02
C VAL A 446 15.27 3.73 -26.23
N ALA A 447 16.11 3.17 -25.37
CA ALA A 447 16.50 1.76 -25.45
C ALA A 447 15.31 0.81 -25.25
N ALA A 448 14.38 1.11 -24.33
CA ALA A 448 13.16 0.34 -24.13
C ALA A 448 12.24 0.37 -25.36
N LEU A 449 12.06 1.54 -25.99
CA LEU A 449 11.26 1.67 -27.21
C LEU A 449 11.91 0.95 -28.40
N LEU A 450 13.23 1.06 -28.57
CA LEU A 450 13.96 0.29 -29.58
C LEU A 450 13.84 -1.21 -29.32
N GLY A 451 13.99 -1.63 -28.06
CA GLY A 451 13.77 -3.00 -27.63
C GLY A 451 12.37 -3.51 -27.96
N PHE A 452 11.35 -2.67 -27.75
CA PHE A 452 9.96 -2.99 -28.09
C PHE A 452 9.78 -3.21 -29.59
N VAL A 453 10.30 -2.30 -30.43
CA VAL A 453 10.25 -2.42 -31.90
C VAL A 453 10.91 -3.72 -32.37
N LEU A 454 12.10 -4.02 -31.84
CA LEU A 454 12.85 -5.23 -32.19
C LEU A 454 12.12 -6.50 -31.74
N PHE A 455 11.58 -6.49 -30.52
CA PHE A 455 10.84 -7.61 -29.95
C PHE A 455 9.55 -7.89 -30.72
N VAL A 456 8.75 -6.87 -31.02
CA VAL A 456 7.52 -7.01 -31.81
C VAL A 456 7.84 -7.54 -33.21
N ARG A 457 8.83 -6.96 -33.89
CA ARG A 457 9.21 -7.38 -35.25
C ARG A 457 9.57 -8.87 -35.34
N ARG A 458 10.23 -9.41 -34.31
CA ARG A 458 10.67 -10.81 -34.28
C ARG A 458 9.62 -11.76 -33.73
N SER A 459 8.97 -11.39 -32.63
CA SER A 459 8.27 -12.32 -31.75
C SER A 459 6.79 -12.01 -31.57
N PHE A 460 6.18 -11.06 -32.29
CA PHE A 460 4.75 -10.72 -32.13
C PHE A 460 3.83 -11.95 -32.12
N TRP A 461 4.02 -12.83 -33.09
CA TRP A 461 3.22 -14.05 -33.21
C TRP A 461 3.68 -15.17 -32.27
N GLN A 462 4.85 -15.07 -31.64
CA GLN A 462 5.35 -16.06 -30.67
C GLN A 462 5.00 -15.67 -29.23
N ASP A 463 4.80 -14.39 -28.95
CA ASP A 463 4.54 -13.84 -27.62
C ASP A 463 3.46 -12.73 -27.62
N PRO A 464 2.29 -12.94 -28.27
CA PRO A 464 1.29 -11.88 -28.40
C PRO A 464 0.71 -11.46 -27.05
N GLY A 465 0.57 -12.39 -26.09
CA GLY A 465 0.10 -12.08 -24.73
C GLY A 465 1.02 -11.08 -24.03
N LEU A 466 2.32 -11.34 -24.00
CA LEU A 466 3.30 -10.45 -23.36
C LEU A 466 3.30 -9.06 -24.02
N ILE A 467 3.38 -9.01 -25.36
CA ILE A 467 3.44 -7.75 -26.10
C ILE A 467 2.20 -6.91 -25.85
N LEU A 468 1.01 -7.51 -25.97
CA LEU A 468 -0.25 -6.78 -25.76
C LEU A 468 -0.42 -6.36 -24.30
N THR A 469 0.03 -7.17 -23.33
CA THR A 469 -0.01 -6.76 -21.92
C THR A 469 0.89 -5.55 -21.67
N ILE A 470 2.11 -5.54 -22.20
CA ILE A 470 3.02 -4.38 -22.11
C ILE A 470 2.37 -3.14 -22.73
N SER A 471 1.79 -3.28 -23.93
CA SER A 471 1.14 -2.16 -24.63
C SER A 471 -0.07 -1.63 -23.87
N VAL A 472 -0.99 -2.49 -23.44
CA VAL A 472 -2.22 -2.09 -22.74
C VAL A 472 -1.90 -1.41 -21.42
N PHE A 473 -1.01 -1.97 -20.59
CA PHE A 473 -0.62 -1.37 -19.32
C PHE A 473 0.06 0.00 -19.53
N SER A 474 0.98 0.09 -20.49
CA SER A 474 1.70 1.33 -20.77
C SER A 474 0.74 2.42 -21.25
N LEU A 475 -0.13 2.10 -22.21
CA LEU A 475 -1.11 3.06 -22.73
C LEU A 475 -2.09 3.51 -21.64
N PHE A 476 -2.56 2.59 -20.79
CA PHE A 476 -3.51 2.91 -19.73
C PHE A 476 -2.90 3.82 -18.65
N PHE A 477 -1.77 3.42 -18.06
CA PHE A 477 -1.19 4.15 -16.92
C PHE A 477 -0.46 5.42 -17.32
N PHE A 478 0.14 5.49 -18.52
CA PHE A 478 0.68 6.74 -19.02
C PHE A 478 -0.42 7.69 -19.51
N PHE A 479 -1.61 7.20 -19.86
CA PHE A 479 -2.76 8.07 -20.13
C PHE A 479 -3.33 8.68 -18.84
N LYS A 480 -3.57 7.88 -17.80
CA LYS A 480 -4.04 8.39 -16.50
C LYS A 480 -3.48 7.57 -15.35
N ILE A 481 -2.60 8.17 -14.55
CA ILE A 481 -1.83 7.44 -13.53
C ILE A 481 -2.62 7.22 -12.23
N ARG A 482 -3.62 8.08 -11.96
CA ARG A 482 -4.57 7.98 -10.83
C ARG A 482 -3.88 7.67 -9.50
N VAL A 483 -2.85 8.45 -9.17
CA VAL A 483 -2.10 8.35 -7.92
C VAL A 483 -1.49 9.71 -7.61
N VAL A 484 -1.35 10.02 -6.32
CA VAL A 484 -0.61 11.20 -5.87
C VAL A 484 0.86 11.04 -6.31
N PRO A 485 1.50 12.08 -6.88
CA PRO A 485 2.85 11.99 -7.45
C PRO A 485 3.97 12.00 -6.39
N GLU A 486 3.73 11.40 -5.23
CA GLU A 486 4.74 11.24 -4.18
C GLU A 486 5.76 10.16 -4.59
N HIS A 487 7.04 10.45 -4.44
CA HIS A 487 8.10 9.47 -4.59
C HIS A 487 8.38 8.81 -3.24
N PHE A 488 8.42 7.48 -3.12
CA PHE A 488 8.28 6.47 -4.17
C PHE A 488 6.85 5.98 -4.43
N TRP A 489 5.85 6.51 -3.74
CA TRP A 489 4.46 6.03 -3.82
C TRP A 489 3.91 5.87 -5.24
N MET A 490 4.10 6.85 -6.11
CA MET A 490 3.67 6.84 -7.50
C MET A 490 4.28 5.68 -8.31
N ALA A 491 5.51 5.24 -7.98
CA ALA A 491 6.22 4.20 -8.72
C ALA A 491 5.46 2.87 -8.74
N ARG A 492 4.58 2.65 -7.76
CA ARG A 492 3.75 1.44 -7.65
C ARG A 492 2.95 1.16 -8.93
N ARG A 493 2.53 2.19 -9.67
CA ARG A 493 1.79 2.01 -10.93
C ARG A 493 2.62 1.35 -12.04
N PHE A 494 3.95 1.42 -11.94
CA PHE A 494 4.86 0.86 -12.94
C PHE A 494 5.33 -0.56 -12.60
N LEU A 495 5.35 -0.93 -11.32
CA LEU A 495 5.94 -2.20 -10.84
C LEU A 495 5.38 -3.45 -11.53
N PRO A 496 4.04 -3.65 -11.68
CA PRO A 496 3.54 -4.96 -12.08
C PRO A 496 3.96 -5.38 -13.49
N VAL A 497 4.09 -4.43 -14.42
CA VAL A 497 4.32 -4.70 -15.85
C VAL A 497 5.30 -3.72 -16.48
N ILE A 498 5.10 -2.41 -16.32
CA ILE A 498 5.83 -1.39 -17.08
C ILE A 498 7.33 -1.41 -16.75
N LEU A 499 7.68 -1.42 -15.46
CA LEU A 499 9.06 -1.48 -14.99
C LEU A 499 9.78 -2.77 -15.41
N PRO A 500 9.29 -3.99 -15.09
CA PRO A 500 9.95 -5.23 -15.49
C PRO A 500 10.04 -5.36 -17.01
N ALA A 501 9.01 -4.95 -17.75
CA ALA A 501 9.06 -4.94 -19.21
C ALA A 501 10.11 -3.97 -19.75
N SER A 502 10.21 -2.75 -19.19
CA SER A 502 11.21 -1.78 -19.62
C SER A 502 12.63 -2.33 -19.44
N MET A 503 12.91 -2.96 -18.30
CA MET A 503 14.22 -3.59 -18.04
C MET A 503 14.54 -4.70 -19.04
N LEU A 504 13.57 -5.56 -19.35
CA LEU A 504 13.72 -6.62 -20.35
C LEU A 504 13.94 -6.06 -21.76
N LEU A 505 13.19 -5.01 -22.13
CA LEU A 505 13.28 -4.39 -23.45
C LEU A 505 14.60 -3.62 -23.64
N ILE A 506 15.08 -2.92 -22.62
CA ILE A 506 16.43 -2.31 -22.59
C ILE A 506 17.49 -3.37 -22.85
N ALA A 507 17.45 -4.48 -22.11
CA ALA A 507 18.40 -5.57 -22.28
C ALA A 507 18.27 -6.24 -23.66
N THR A 508 17.05 -6.35 -24.18
CA THR A 508 16.79 -6.89 -25.52
C THR A 508 17.42 -6.02 -26.61
N ALA A 509 17.33 -4.69 -26.49
CA ALA A 509 18.00 -3.77 -27.40
C ALA A 509 19.53 -3.86 -27.28
N ALA A 510 20.05 -3.86 -26.05
CA ALA A 510 21.49 -3.88 -25.77
C ALA A 510 22.20 -5.13 -26.31
N PHE A 511 21.52 -6.28 -26.27
CA PHE A 511 22.08 -7.57 -26.67
C PHE A 511 21.46 -8.14 -27.96
N TRP A 512 20.79 -7.28 -28.74
CA TRP A 512 20.12 -7.71 -29.97
C TRP A 512 21.09 -8.35 -30.97
N GLY A 513 20.71 -9.49 -31.54
CA GLY A 513 21.49 -10.20 -32.56
C GLY A 513 22.68 -11.00 -32.04
N LEU A 514 22.88 -11.08 -30.72
CA LEU A 514 23.92 -11.93 -30.10
C LEU A 514 23.56 -13.43 -30.07
N GLU A 515 22.32 -13.76 -30.42
CA GLU A 515 21.82 -15.14 -30.49
C GLU A 515 22.24 -15.87 -31.79
N MET A 516 22.97 -15.20 -32.68
CA MET A 516 23.48 -15.82 -33.91
C MET A 516 24.57 -16.86 -33.58
N ARG A 517 24.59 -17.97 -34.31
CA ARG A 517 25.64 -19.01 -34.21
C ARG A 517 27.02 -18.37 -34.24
N TRP A 518 27.94 -18.88 -33.41
CA TRP A 518 29.30 -18.36 -33.31
C TRP A 518 29.94 -18.24 -34.70
N PRO A 519 30.26 -17.01 -35.17
CA PRO A 519 30.74 -16.84 -36.53
C PRO A 519 32.09 -17.53 -36.72
N SER A 520 32.28 -18.23 -37.83
CA SER A 520 33.57 -18.84 -38.19
C SER A 520 34.62 -17.79 -38.58
N ALA A 521 34.19 -16.65 -39.15
CA ALA A 521 35.10 -15.58 -39.59
C ALA A 521 35.56 -14.67 -38.43
N PRO A 522 36.87 -14.33 -38.34
CA PRO A 522 37.43 -13.54 -37.23
C PRO A 522 36.85 -12.12 -37.14
N ARG A 523 36.59 -11.45 -38.28
CA ARG A 523 35.96 -10.12 -38.31
C ARG A 523 34.53 -10.13 -37.77
N ALA A 524 33.79 -11.20 -38.01
CA ALA A 524 32.43 -11.36 -37.50
C ALA A 524 32.44 -11.65 -35.99
N ARG A 525 33.41 -12.43 -35.49
CA ARG A 525 33.66 -12.61 -34.05
C ARG A 525 33.97 -11.30 -33.36
N MET A 526 34.86 -10.48 -33.93
CA MET A 526 35.22 -9.17 -33.36
C MET A 526 34.02 -8.23 -33.29
N ARG A 527 33.17 -8.19 -34.33
CA ARG A 527 31.92 -7.40 -34.30
C ARG A 527 30.93 -7.90 -33.25
N LEU A 528 30.79 -9.22 -33.08
CA LEU A 528 29.93 -9.82 -32.06
C LEU A 528 30.44 -9.49 -30.64
N ALA A 529 31.75 -9.63 -30.42
CA ALA A 529 32.39 -9.29 -29.15
C ALA A 529 32.27 -7.80 -28.84
N ALA A 530 32.50 -6.92 -29.80
CA ALA A 530 32.32 -5.48 -29.63
C ALA A 530 30.87 -5.13 -29.28
N ARG A 531 29.88 -5.71 -29.96
CA ARG A 531 28.45 -5.53 -29.64
C ARG A 531 28.11 -6.02 -28.23
N PHE A 532 28.63 -7.17 -27.84
CA PHE A 532 28.45 -7.69 -26.47
C PHE A 532 29.06 -6.74 -25.44
N LEU A 533 30.28 -6.25 -25.65
CA LEU A 533 30.94 -5.30 -24.75
C LEU A 533 30.19 -3.96 -24.66
N ILE A 534 29.68 -3.44 -25.79
CA ILE A 534 28.83 -2.23 -25.80
C ILE A 534 27.55 -2.47 -25.00
N GLY A 535 26.88 -3.61 -25.22
CA GLY A 535 25.69 -3.98 -24.46
C GLY A 535 25.95 -4.10 -22.97
N VAL A 536 27.05 -4.75 -22.57
CA VAL A 536 27.50 -4.85 -21.18
C VAL A 536 27.80 -3.47 -20.60
N ALA A 537 28.54 -2.62 -21.32
CA ALA A 537 28.85 -1.27 -20.85
C ALA A 537 27.60 -0.42 -20.67
N PHE A 538 26.67 -0.46 -21.62
CA PHE A 538 25.42 0.28 -21.54
C PHE A 538 24.54 -0.18 -20.37
N VAL A 539 24.34 -1.49 -20.23
CA VAL A 539 23.60 -2.08 -19.09
C VAL A 539 24.32 -1.81 -17.78
N GLY A 540 25.66 -1.85 -17.76
CA GLY A 540 26.47 -1.54 -16.59
C GLY A 540 26.32 -0.10 -16.12
N LEU A 541 26.32 0.87 -17.05
CA LEU A 541 26.12 2.29 -16.74
C LEU A 541 24.71 2.57 -16.20
N LEU A 542 23.67 1.98 -16.82
CA LEU A 542 22.29 2.08 -16.30
C LEU A 542 22.16 1.40 -14.93
N GLY A 543 22.76 0.21 -14.77
CA GLY A 543 22.81 -0.50 -13.50
C GLY A 543 23.49 0.31 -12.41
N GLN A 544 24.60 0.98 -12.72
CA GLN A 544 25.29 1.88 -11.80
C GLN A 544 24.38 3.05 -11.37
N GLN A 545 23.64 3.64 -12.30
CA GLN A 545 22.67 4.70 -11.97
C GLN A 545 21.59 4.19 -11.01
N TYR A 546 21.02 3.01 -11.27
CA TYR A 546 20.00 2.43 -10.40
C TYR A 546 20.52 2.04 -9.03
N VAL A 547 21.74 1.48 -8.97
CA VAL A 547 22.45 1.19 -7.72
C VAL A 547 22.70 2.46 -6.92
N ALA A 548 23.17 3.54 -7.57
CA ALA A 548 23.41 4.82 -6.91
C ALA A 548 22.12 5.40 -6.32
N ALA A 549 21.00 5.28 -7.05
CA ALA A 549 19.69 5.73 -6.61
C ALA A 549 19.12 4.88 -5.46
N ALA A 550 19.37 3.57 -5.47
CA ALA A 550 18.92 2.65 -4.41
C ALA A 550 19.82 2.65 -3.16
N ARG A 551 21.05 3.15 -3.25
CA ARG A 551 22.06 3.09 -2.17
C ARG A 551 21.58 3.68 -0.83
N PRO A 552 20.88 4.83 -0.77
CA PRO A 552 20.37 5.35 0.50
C PRO A 552 19.41 4.39 1.21
N LEU A 553 18.71 3.54 0.46
CA LEU A 553 17.74 2.60 1.02
C LEU A 553 18.38 1.38 1.66
N TRP A 554 19.64 1.04 1.35
CA TRP A 554 20.23 -0.25 1.76
C TRP A 554 20.24 -0.45 3.27
N ASN A 555 20.57 0.60 4.01
CA ASN A 555 20.64 0.59 5.47
C ASN A 555 19.38 1.14 6.15
N HIS A 556 18.37 1.53 5.35
CA HIS A 556 17.13 2.10 5.85
C HIS A 556 16.09 1.01 6.13
N VAL A 557 15.40 1.14 7.26
CA VAL A 557 14.26 0.32 7.65
C VAL A 557 13.15 1.27 8.06
N GLU A 558 12.12 1.36 7.21
CA GLU A 558 10.95 2.22 7.46
C GLU A 558 10.30 1.84 8.79
N TYR A 559 10.10 2.85 9.65
CA TYR A 559 9.51 2.77 10.98
C TYR A 559 10.21 1.82 11.97
N ALA A 560 11.51 1.61 11.82
CA ALA A 560 12.28 0.79 12.77
C ALA A 560 12.06 1.23 14.23
N GLY A 561 11.69 0.28 15.09
CA GLY A 561 11.40 0.52 16.51
C GLY A 561 9.92 0.68 16.84
N VAL A 562 9.02 0.78 15.84
CA VAL A 562 7.58 0.97 16.10
C VAL A 562 6.91 -0.28 16.70
N ILE A 563 7.36 -1.48 16.32
CA ILE A 563 6.78 -2.73 16.82
C ILE A 563 6.95 -2.88 18.34
N PRO A 564 8.18 -2.83 18.91
CA PRO A 564 8.34 -2.94 20.35
C PRO A 564 7.63 -1.81 21.11
N LYS A 565 7.53 -0.61 20.53
CA LYS A 565 6.78 0.50 21.13
C LYS A 565 5.28 0.24 21.19
N LEU A 566 4.71 -0.36 20.15
CA LEU A 566 3.31 -0.78 20.15
C LEU A 566 3.05 -1.97 21.10
N GLU A 567 3.99 -2.91 21.23
CA GLU A 567 3.90 -3.99 22.22
C GLU A 567 3.92 -3.45 23.66
N GLU A 568 4.82 -2.50 23.93
CA GLU A 568 4.89 -1.79 25.21
C GLU A 568 3.56 -1.07 25.50
N LEU A 569 3.06 -0.28 24.54
CA LEU A 569 1.79 0.44 24.66
C LEU A 569 0.60 -0.51 24.86
N ALA A 570 0.51 -1.58 24.08
CA ALA A 570 -0.55 -2.57 24.22
C ALA A 570 -0.52 -3.28 25.58
N SER A 571 0.65 -3.44 26.20
CA SER A 571 0.79 -4.06 27.52
C SER A 571 0.22 -3.19 28.66
N ARG A 572 0.04 -1.88 28.44
CA ARG A 572 -0.51 -0.95 29.44
C ARG A 572 -2.03 -1.11 29.63
N PHE A 573 -2.73 -1.70 28.67
CA PHE A 573 -4.18 -1.88 28.69
C PHE A 573 -4.56 -3.34 28.87
N GLY A 574 -5.53 -3.63 29.75
CA GLY A 574 -6.08 -4.97 29.94
C GLY A 574 -7.13 -5.34 28.89
N ASP A 575 -7.48 -6.63 28.81
CA ASP A 575 -8.47 -7.15 27.85
C ASP A 575 -9.90 -6.62 28.07
N ARG A 576 -10.18 -6.08 29.27
CA ARG A 576 -11.48 -5.48 29.66
C ARG A 576 -11.46 -3.96 29.71
N ASP A 577 -10.35 -3.34 29.31
CA ASP A 577 -10.23 -1.89 29.25
C ASP A 577 -10.61 -1.41 27.84
N LEU A 578 -11.16 -0.21 27.74
CA LEU A 578 -11.44 0.47 26.48
C LEU A 578 -10.48 1.65 26.30
N VAL A 579 -9.90 1.79 25.11
CA VAL A 579 -9.07 2.94 24.73
C VAL A 579 -9.79 3.74 23.64
N ILE A 580 -10.13 4.99 23.94
CA ILE A 580 -10.64 5.94 22.97
C ILE A 580 -9.46 6.76 22.46
N VAL A 581 -9.19 6.69 21.17
CA VAL A 581 -8.13 7.47 20.51
C VAL A 581 -8.77 8.68 19.84
N GLU A 582 -8.08 9.81 19.91
CA GLU A 582 -8.51 11.04 19.25
C GLU A 582 -8.73 10.88 17.74
N SER A 583 -9.45 11.85 17.17
CA SER A 583 -9.79 11.84 15.75
C SER A 583 -8.57 12.08 14.88
N ARG A 584 -8.66 11.66 13.63
CA ARG A 584 -7.65 11.99 12.61
C ARG A 584 -7.53 13.50 12.36
N ALA A 585 -8.58 14.27 12.66
CA ALA A 585 -8.55 15.73 12.52
C ALA A 585 -7.66 16.37 13.60
N ALA A 586 -7.56 15.76 14.78
CA ALA A 586 -6.70 16.20 15.87
C ALA A 586 -5.22 15.86 15.59
N SER A 587 -4.92 14.58 15.31
CA SER A 587 -3.53 14.18 15.04
C SER A 587 -3.36 12.85 14.27
N ASP A 588 -2.11 12.48 14.05
CA ASP A 588 -1.68 11.21 13.47
C ASP A 588 -1.80 10.00 14.43
N LEU A 589 -2.19 10.15 15.71
CA LEU A 589 -2.27 9.04 16.67
C LEU A 589 -3.25 7.92 16.25
N HIS A 590 -4.26 8.25 15.45
CA HIS A 590 -5.19 7.27 14.89
C HIS A 590 -4.47 6.12 14.12
N VAL A 591 -3.24 6.32 13.65
CA VAL A 591 -2.46 5.26 12.97
C VAL A 591 -2.01 4.15 13.94
N LEU A 592 -1.91 4.43 15.24
CA LEU A 592 -1.58 3.44 16.27
C LEU A 592 -2.81 2.64 16.71
N ALA A 593 -4.02 3.20 16.55
CA ALA A 593 -5.27 2.56 16.96
C ALA A 593 -5.54 1.24 16.21
N LEU A 594 -5.25 1.20 14.91
CA LEU A 594 -5.46 0.02 14.06
C LEU A 594 -4.67 -1.21 14.55
N PRO A 595 -3.34 -1.17 14.71
CA PRO A 595 -2.60 -2.33 15.21
C PRO A 595 -2.92 -2.68 16.67
N LEU A 596 -3.24 -1.71 17.53
CA LEU A 596 -3.70 -2.00 18.89
C LEU A 596 -4.97 -2.87 18.86
N ALA A 597 -5.93 -2.54 17.99
CA ALA A 597 -7.16 -3.31 17.84
C ALA A 597 -6.94 -4.65 17.11
N TYR A 598 -6.24 -4.62 15.97
CA TYR A 598 -6.23 -5.70 14.98
C TYR A 598 -4.92 -6.49 14.93
N ILE A 599 -3.95 -6.23 15.80
CA ILE A 599 -2.81 -7.12 16.01
C ILE A 599 -2.78 -7.58 17.46
N TYR A 600 -2.96 -6.64 18.38
CA TYR A 600 -2.86 -6.87 19.83
C TYR A 600 -4.20 -7.07 20.54
N ALA A 601 -5.31 -7.10 19.79
CA ALA A 601 -6.65 -7.41 20.30
C ALA A 601 -7.10 -6.55 21.50
N ARG A 602 -6.72 -5.26 21.53
CA ARG A 602 -7.24 -4.29 22.50
C ARG A 602 -8.58 -3.74 22.06
N ASN A 603 -9.45 -3.39 23.02
CA ASN A 603 -10.68 -2.67 22.73
C ASN A 603 -10.32 -1.22 22.47
N VAL A 604 -10.36 -0.79 21.21
CA VAL A 604 -9.97 0.54 20.81
C VAL A 604 -11.09 1.17 20.01
N LEU A 605 -11.45 2.41 20.25
CA LEU A 605 -12.32 3.20 19.38
C LEU A 605 -11.59 4.46 18.94
N VAL A 606 -11.94 5.00 17.78
CA VAL A 606 -11.34 6.24 17.26
C VAL A 606 -12.48 7.23 17.08
N LEU A 607 -12.32 8.45 17.60
CA LEU A 607 -13.34 9.48 17.45
C LEU A 607 -13.44 9.93 15.98
N SER A 608 -14.67 10.16 15.53
CA SER A 608 -14.97 10.70 14.20
C SER A 608 -14.54 12.15 14.06
N ASP A 609 -14.64 12.93 15.14
CA ASP A 609 -14.45 14.38 15.19
C ASP A 609 -13.57 14.77 16.40
N SER A 610 -12.84 15.87 16.27
CA SER A 610 -12.11 16.54 17.37
C SER A 610 -13.04 17.20 18.39
N ARG A 611 -14.27 17.58 17.99
CA ARG A 611 -15.27 18.20 18.87
C ARG A 611 -16.59 17.39 18.82
N PRO A 612 -16.62 16.16 19.38
CA PRO A 612 -17.82 15.34 19.35
C PRO A 612 -18.94 15.95 20.20
N ASP A 613 -20.19 15.55 19.92
CA ASP A 613 -21.35 15.98 20.72
C ASP A 613 -21.20 15.53 22.19
N ARG A 614 -21.16 16.51 23.10
CA ARG A 614 -20.86 16.27 24.52
C ARG A 614 -21.92 15.44 25.22
N ILE A 615 -23.20 15.62 24.85
CA ILE A 615 -24.32 14.89 25.47
C ILE A 615 -24.26 13.43 25.03
N ALA A 616 -24.15 13.17 23.72
CA ALA A 616 -24.01 11.83 23.17
C ALA A 616 -22.76 11.11 23.70
N PHE A 617 -21.64 11.84 23.87
CA PHE A 617 -20.43 11.28 24.45
C PHE A 617 -20.60 10.92 25.93
N LEU A 618 -21.27 11.75 26.72
CA LEU A 618 -21.57 11.46 28.12
C LEU A 618 -22.50 10.24 28.27
N GLU A 619 -23.55 10.15 27.44
CA GLU A 619 -24.42 8.97 27.39
C GLU A 619 -23.63 7.71 27.05
N TYR A 620 -22.74 7.81 26.04
CA TYR A 620 -21.85 6.73 25.66
C TYR A 620 -20.91 6.32 26.80
N LEU A 621 -20.25 7.28 27.47
CA LEU A 621 -19.31 7.02 28.54
C LEU A 621 -19.99 6.33 29.72
N THR A 622 -21.22 6.76 30.05
CA THR A 622 -22.06 6.13 31.08
C THR A 622 -22.34 4.68 30.75
N TRP A 623 -22.69 4.38 29.49
CA TRP A 623 -22.85 3.01 29.02
C TRP A 623 -21.53 2.23 29.06
N ALA A 624 -20.43 2.82 28.59
CA ALA A 624 -19.12 2.16 28.49
C ALA A 624 -18.61 1.73 29.87
N ARG A 625 -18.84 2.53 30.92
CA ARG A 625 -18.53 2.19 32.32
C ARG A 625 -19.28 0.94 32.83
N THR A 626 -20.38 0.54 32.20
CA THR A 626 -21.08 -0.72 32.54
C THR A 626 -20.48 -1.95 31.87
N GLN A 627 -19.74 -1.76 30.77
CA GLN A 627 -19.19 -2.84 29.95
C GLN A 627 -17.70 -3.10 30.22
N TYR A 628 -16.95 -2.02 30.39
CA TYR A 628 -15.50 -2.01 30.53
C TYR A 628 -15.08 -1.74 31.98
N ARG A 629 -13.90 -2.24 32.36
CA ARG A 629 -13.36 -2.01 33.71
C ARG A 629 -12.88 -0.57 33.87
N ASP A 630 -12.04 -0.13 32.93
CA ASP A 630 -11.52 1.22 32.85
C ASP A 630 -11.72 1.75 31.41
N VAL A 631 -12.01 3.03 31.28
CA VAL A 631 -12.08 3.73 29.98
C VAL A 631 -10.96 4.76 29.94
N TYR A 632 -10.11 4.63 28.94
CA TYR A 632 -8.97 5.50 28.71
C TYR A 632 -9.19 6.40 27.49
N PHE A 633 -8.58 7.58 27.52
CA PHE A 633 -8.38 8.43 26.37
C PHE A 633 -6.89 8.51 26.02
N MET A 634 -6.57 8.45 24.73
CA MET A 634 -5.23 8.62 24.20
C MET A 634 -5.24 9.76 23.17
N GLY A 635 -4.51 10.83 23.45
CA GLY A 635 -4.47 12.02 22.61
C GLY A 635 -3.13 12.77 22.62
N GLY A 636 -2.90 13.54 21.56
CA GLY A 636 -1.75 14.43 21.36
C GLY A 636 -2.14 15.92 21.38
N GLY A 637 -3.44 16.22 21.51
CA GLY A 637 -4.01 17.55 21.67
C GLY A 637 -5.05 17.86 20.60
N GLY A 638 -5.98 18.77 20.92
CA GLY A 638 -7.00 19.21 19.97
C GLY A 638 -8.31 18.42 20.03
N THR A 639 -8.59 17.73 21.15
CA THR A 639 -9.88 17.06 21.33
C THR A 639 -10.65 17.66 22.50
N ASP A 640 -11.86 18.15 22.22
CA ASP A 640 -12.76 18.73 23.22
C ASP A 640 -13.74 17.67 23.75
N LEU A 641 -13.44 17.07 24.90
CA LEU A 641 -14.29 16.06 25.57
C LEU A 641 -14.69 16.44 26.99
N LEU A 642 -14.01 17.41 27.59
CA LEU A 642 -14.15 17.69 29.00
C LEU A 642 -15.50 18.37 29.27
N SER A 643 -16.10 17.99 30.40
CA SER A 643 -17.25 18.67 30.98
C SER A 643 -17.21 18.44 32.49
N PRO A 644 -17.96 19.20 33.30
CA PRO A 644 -18.01 18.93 34.74
C PRO A 644 -18.49 17.51 35.08
N SER A 645 -19.22 16.84 34.18
CA SER A 645 -19.60 15.43 34.31
C SER A 645 -18.61 14.43 33.68
N VAL A 646 -17.62 14.92 32.91
CA VAL A 646 -16.60 14.13 32.22
C VAL A 646 -15.23 14.63 32.67
N ALA A 647 -14.76 14.03 33.76
CA ALA A 647 -13.44 14.27 34.33
C ALA A 647 -12.43 13.21 33.88
N VAL A 648 -11.15 13.58 33.90
CA VAL A 648 -10.04 12.68 33.61
C VAL A 648 -8.94 12.82 34.64
N GLU A 649 -8.18 11.74 34.84
CA GLU A 649 -6.89 11.78 35.53
C GLU A 649 -5.78 11.34 34.56
N PRO A 650 -4.61 11.98 34.61
CA PRO A 650 -3.45 11.55 33.83
C PRO A 650 -2.88 10.24 34.39
N VAL A 651 -2.63 9.27 33.52
CA VAL A 651 -2.08 7.95 33.90
C VAL A 651 -0.67 7.74 33.32
N GLY A 652 -0.35 8.41 32.22
CA GLY A 652 1.00 8.41 31.67
C GLY A 652 1.10 9.15 30.36
N SER A 653 2.32 9.27 29.85
CA SER A 653 2.61 9.77 28.51
C SER A 653 3.73 8.95 27.88
N ASP A 654 3.88 9.06 26.57
CA ASP A 654 5.04 8.52 25.86
C ASP A 654 5.38 9.44 24.69
N ARG A 655 6.68 9.54 24.42
CA ARG A 655 7.22 10.27 23.28
C ARG A 655 8.32 9.44 22.65
N PHE A 656 8.16 9.12 21.37
CA PHE A 656 9.17 8.41 20.61
C PHE A 656 9.18 8.83 19.15
N GLN A 657 10.31 8.59 18.50
CA GLN A 657 10.51 8.88 17.09
C GLN A 657 10.85 7.59 16.34
N VAL A 658 10.39 7.50 15.10
CA VAL A 658 10.72 6.39 14.19
C VAL A 658 11.16 6.95 12.84
N PRO A 659 12.12 6.31 12.15
CA PRO A 659 12.60 6.79 10.87
C PRO A 659 11.52 6.61 9.79
N GLU A 660 11.21 7.68 9.07
CA GLU A 660 10.29 7.72 7.92
C GLU A 660 11.05 8.28 6.72
N TYR A 661 10.97 7.60 5.56
CA TYR A 661 11.65 8.11 4.38
C TYR A 661 10.90 9.33 3.82
N GLU A 662 11.64 10.31 3.31
CA GLU A 662 11.06 11.54 2.75
C GLU A 662 10.00 11.22 1.68
N SER A 663 8.87 11.94 1.73
CA SER A 663 7.86 11.92 0.68
C SER A 663 7.91 13.22 -0.13
N LEU A 664 8.51 13.17 -1.31
CA LEU A 664 8.71 14.34 -2.18
C LEU A 664 7.93 14.20 -3.48
N LEU A 665 7.36 15.31 -3.98
CA LEU A 665 6.54 15.31 -5.20
C LEU A 665 7.37 15.42 -6.49
N ASN A 666 8.43 16.23 -6.47
CA ASN A 666 9.21 16.58 -7.67
C ASN A 666 10.72 16.38 -7.47
N ALA A 667 11.10 15.59 -6.47
CA ALA A 667 12.48 15.28 -6.19
C ALA A 667 12.60 13.82 -5.76
N TYR A 668 13.78 13.26 -6.00
CA TYR A 668 14.11 11.95 -5.51
C TYR A 668 14.37 12.04 -4.00
N PRO A 669 13.71 11.26 -3.15
CA PRO A 669 13.95 11.34 -1.72
C PRO A 669 15.31 10.72 -1.37
N LEU A 670 16.11 11.45 -0.61
CA LEU A 670 17.53 11.12 -0.37
C LEU A 670 17.84 10.93 1.11
N ALA A 671 16.96 11.35 2.01
CA ALA A 671 17.11 11.17 3.44
C ALA A 671 15.85 10.61 4.10
N SER A 672 15.99 10.25 5.36
CA SER A 672 14.90 9.88 6.26
C SER A 672 14.67 11.00 7.27
N SER A 673 13.42 11.41 7.44
CA SER A 673 12.97 12.22 8.58
C SER A 673 12.68 11.33 9.79
N GLN A 674 12.54 11.96 10.96
CA GLN A 674 12.05 11.28 12.17
C GLN A 674 10.56 11.62 12.32
N LYS A 675 9.70 10.60 12.19
CA LYS A 675 8.29 10.74 12.52
C LYS A 675 8.14 10.66 14.02
N GLU A 676 7.59 11.72 14.61
CA GLU A 676 7.37 11.83 16.05
C GLU A 676 5.96 11.37 16.43
N PHE A 677 5.89 10.61 17.52
CA PHE A 677 4.66 10.32 18.25
C PHE A 677 4.84 10.89 19.65
N ASP A 678 3.97 11.82 20.04
CA ASP A 678 3.89 12.38 21.38
C ASP A 678 2.42 12.36 21.81
N PHE A 679 2.13 11.64 22.89
CA PHE A 679 0.77 11.48 23.39
C PHE A 679 0.72 11.25 24.89
N SER A 680 -0.42 11.59 25.47
CA SER A 680 -0.73 11.22 26.86
C SER A 680 -1.93 10.28 26.92
N ILE A 681 -1.98 9.54 28.02
CA ILE A 681 -3.02 8.56 28.35
C ILE A 681 -3.72 9.06 29.61
N TYR A 682 -5.02 9.19 29.51
CA TYR A 682 -5.89 9.63 30.60
C TYR A 682 -6.89 8.53 30.92
N ARG A 683 -7.31 8.44 32.18
CA ARG A 683 -8.43 7.59 32.61
C ARG A 683 -9.62 8.46 32.93
N PHE A 684 -10.80 8.12 32.38
CA PHE A 684 -12.03 8.82 32.72
C PHE A 684 -12.48 8.47 34.14
N VAL A 685 -12.82 9.49 34.94
CA VAL A 685 -13.26 9.37 36.34
C VAL A 685 -14.60 10.08 36.57
N ASP A 686 -15.30 9.75 37.66
CA ASP A 686 -16.64 10.27 37.93
C ASP A 686 -16.65 11.73 38.41
N ALA A 687 -15.60 12.21 39.08
CA ALA A 687 -15.45 13.61 39.48
C ALA A 687 -13.98 13.97 39.74
N LEU A 688 -13.57 15.18 39.37
CA LEU A 688 -12.34 15.79 39.88
C LEU A 688 -12.56 16.16 41.35
N SER A 689 -11.58 15.89 42.22
CA SER A 689 -11.59 16.49 43.57
C SER A 689 -11.61 18.00 43.42
N ALA A 690 -12.51 18.70 44.12
CA ALA A 690 -12.53 20.16 44.16
C ALA A 690 -11.15 20.66 44.62
N GLN A 691 -10.34 21.17 43.71
CA GLN A 691 -9.10 21.86 44.01
C GLN A 691 -9.39 23.36 44.11
N GLU A 692 -8.79 24.02 45.09
CA GLU A 692 -8.77 25.48 45.16
C GLU A 692 -7.80 25.99 44.09
N GLY A 693 -8.35 26.54 43.00
CA GLY A 693 -7.58 27.08 41.87
C GLY A 693 -7.42 26.10 40.71
N TYR A 694 -7.16 26.65 39.52
CA TYR A 694 -6.90 25.88 38.30
C TYR A 694 -5.46 26.13 37.85
N VAL A 695 -4.68 25.07 37.63
CA VAL A 695 -3.33 25.14 37.08
C VAL A 695 -3.21 24.13 35.95
N LEU A 696 -2.83 24.60 34.77
CA LEU A 696 -2.53 23.79 33.60
C LEU A 696 -1.11 24.07 33.12
N ASP A 697 -0.29 23.01 33.04
CA ASP A 697 0.97 23.01 32.30
C ASP A 697 0.66 22.70 30.83
N VAL A 698 0.93 23.65 29.95
CA VAL A 698 0.70 23.56 28.51
C VAL A 698 1.93 22.92 27.87
N GLY A 699 1.72 21.85 27.11
CA GLY A 699 2.78 21.00 26.57
C GLY A 699 3.04 19.73 27.39
N THR A 700 2.42 19.57 28.56
CA THR A 700 2.46 18.33 29.36
C THR A 700 1.06 17.90 29.80
N MET A 701 0.59 16.74 29.32
CA MET A 701 -0.71 16.17 29.73
C MET A 701 -1.89 17.16 29.62
N ASP A 702 -1.87 17.99 28.58
CA ASP A 702 -2.83 19.06 28.30
C ASP A 702 -3.82 18.72 27.18
N ASP A 703 -3.78 17.48 26.66
CA ASP A 703 -4.34 17.11 25.36
C ASP A 703 -5.87 17.33 25.24
N LEU A 704 -6.57 17.23 26.38
CA LEU A 704 -8.01 17.44 26.51
C LEU A 704 -8.39 18.87 26.90
N HIS A 705 -7.40 19.69 27.25
CA HIS A 705 -7.58 21.07 27.64
C HIS A 705 -7.25 22.05 26.52
N VAL A 706 -6.49 21.65 25.49
CA VAL A 706 -6.03 22.56 24.44
C VAL A 706 -6.65 22.23 23.09
N VAL A 707 -7.20 23.24 22.42
CA VAL A 707 -7.79 23.14 21.09
C VAL A 707 -7.20 24.23 20.18
N ASP A 708 -6.91 23.88 18.93
CA ASP A 708 -6.31 24.79 17.93
C ASP A 708 -4.95 25.36 18.35
N PHE A 709 -4.13 24.55 19.01
CA PHE A 709 -2.69 24.78 19.20
C PHE A 709 -1.86 23.97 18.18
N HIS A 710 -0.57 24.27 18.09
CA HIS A 710 0.40 23.36 17.46
C HIS A 710 0.78 22.20 18.40
N ALA A 711 1.55 21.24 17.90
CA ALA A 711 2.02 20.08 18.66
C ALA A 711 2.86 20.48 19.90
N LYS A 712 2.94 19.58 20.88
CA LYS A 712 3.77 19.76 22.09
C LYS A 712 5.23 19.98 21.70
N GLU A 713 5.85 20.97 22.31
CA GLU A 713 7.27 21.27 22.13
C GLU A 713 7.94 21.47 23.48
N ARG A 714 9.27 21.39 23.48
CA ARG A 714 10.09 21.61 24.66
C ARG A 714 11.26 22.50 24.32
N SER A 715 11.50 23.49 25.16
CA SER A 715 12.58 24.45 24.96
C SER A 715 13.94 23.84 25.35
N ALA A 716 15.03 24.51 24.98
CA ALA A 716 16.38 24.10 25.38
C ALA A 716 16.60 24.11 26.91
N SER A 717 15.77 24.85 27.65
CA SER A 717 15.76 24.90 29.12
C SER A 717 14.71 23.96 29.74
N ASP A 718 14.26 22.95 28.99
CA ASP A 718 13.31 21.90 29.42
C ASP A 718 11.89 22.37 29.77
N VAL A 719 11.54 23.63 29.44
CA VAL A 719 10.19 24.19 29.59
C VAL A 719 9.30 23.62 28.49
N THR A 720 8.14 23.07 28.86
CA THR A 720 7.13 22.55 27.93
C THR A 720 6.24 23.67 27.43
N PHE A 721 5.82 23.61 26.18
CA PHE A 721 4.94 24.63 25.63
C PHE A 721 4.21 24.13 24.40
N ARG A 722 3.20 24.89 23.97
CA ARG A 722 2.64 24.82 22.62
C ARG A 722 2.65 26.19 21.98
N TRP A 723 2.81 26.23 20.66
CA TRP A 723 2.61 27.45 19.89
C TRP A 723 1.11 27.70 19.68
N SER A 724 0.64 28.91 19.98
CA SER A 724 -0.69 29.36 19.62
C SER A 724 -0.82 29.58 18.11
N ARG A 725 -2.06 29.51 17.63
CA ARG A 725 -2.48 29.90 16.28
C ARG A 725 -3.10 31.29 16.32
N GLU A 726 -3.71 31.70 15.21
CA GLU A 726 -4.47 32.96 15.14
C GLU A 726 -5.58 32.98 16.20
N GLU A 727 -6.24 31.84 16.39
CA GLU A 727 -7.22 31.60 17.44
C GLU A 727 -6.89 30.24 18.08
N SER A 728 -6.77 30.23 19.40
CA SER A 728 -6.46 29.04 20.20
C SER A 728 -7.30 29.04 21.46
N HIS A 729 -7.75 27.85 21.88
CA HIS A 729 -8.70 27.72 22.98
C HIS A 729 -8.15 26.79 24.07
N ILE A 730 -8.40 27.15 25.33
CA ILE A 730 -8.07 26.35 26.51
C ILE A 730 -9.35 26.09 27.30
N VAL A 731 -9.70 24.82 27.45
CA VAL A 731 -10.87 24.36 28.21
C VAL A 731 -10.50 24.26 29.68
N VAL A 732 -11.13 25.10 30.50
CA VAL A 732 -10.96 25.17 31.95
C VAL A 732 -12.14 24.49 32.65
N LEU A 733 -11.84 23.62 33.61
CA LEU A 733 -12.82 22.95 34.45
C LEU A 733 -12.89 23.60 35.84
N ASN A 734 -14.11 23.67 36.39
CA ASN A 734 -14.37 24.05 37.78
C ASN A 734 -13.80 25.42 38.22
N THR A 735 -13.98 26.46 37.40
CA THR A 735 -13.62 27.83 37.77
C THR A 735 -14.34 28.25 39.06
N SER A 736 -13.59 28.66 40.07
CA SER A 736 -14.13 29.06 41.38
C SER A 736 -14.92 30.37 41.28
N ALA A 737 -16.00 30.50 42.05
CA ALA A 737 -16.72 31.77 42.22
C ALA A 737 -15.84 32.86 42.86
N ALA A 738 -14.75 32.47 43.53
CA ALA A 738 -13.78 33.38 44.13
C ALA A 738 -12.63 33.76 43.18
N ALA A 739 -12.61 33.21 41.94
CA ALA A 739 -11.55 33.48 40.98
C ALA A 739 -11.47 34.97 40.63
N HIS A 740 -10.29 35.55 40.76
CA HIS A 740 -10.05 36.99 40.56
C HIS A 740 -8.90 37.28 39.60
N THR A 741 -8.02 36.31 39.33
CA THR A 741 -6.86 36.53 38.45
C THR A 741 -6.57 35.33 37.56
N LEU A 742 -6.49 35.59 36.26
CA LEU A 742 -5.96 34.67 35.25
C LEU A 742 -4.51 35.05 34.95
N THR A 743 -3.57 34.12 35.09
CA THR A 743 -2.16 34.31 34.71
C THR A 743 -1.77 33.34 33.62
N ILE A 744 -1.15 33.83 32.55
CA ILE A 744 -0.66 33.03 31.42
C ILE A 744 0.84 33.27 31.26
N TRP A 745 1.63 32.20 31.17
CA TRP A 745 3.06 32.28 30.90
C TRP A 745 3.30 32.15 29.40
N MET A 746 3.77 33.24 28.79
CA MET A 746 3.93 33.33 27.34
C MET A 746 5.32 33.83 26.95
N ASP A 747 5.75 33.45 25.74
CA ASP A 747 7.03 33.84 25.16
C ASP A 747 6.90 34.06 23.63
N ASP A 748 7.45 35.16 23.11
CA ASP A 748 7.46 35.47 21.68
C ASP A 748 8.55 34.75 20.87
N ALA A 749 9.44 34.03 21.55
CA ALA A 749 10.59 33.31 21.02
C ALA A 749 11.66 34.14 20.31
N GLY A 750 11.82 35.41 20.69
CA GLY A 750 12.76 36.30 20.01
C GLY A 750 12.24 36.71 18.63
N ARG A 751 10.93 36.86 18.51
CA ARG A 751 10.24 37.33 17.31
C ARG A 751 10.94 38.58 16.75
N PRO A 752 11.34 38.61 15.46
CA PRO A 752 12.04 39.76 14.89
C PRO A 752 11.25 41.08 14.92
N ASP A 753 11.94 42.21 15.08
CA ASP A 753 11.27 43.53 15.12
C ASP A 753 10.62 43.95 13.79
N ASN A 754 10.97 43.29 12.67
CA ASN A 754 10.44 43.59 11.34
C ASN A 754 9.16 42.82 10.98
N VAL A 755 8.59 42.06 11.92
CA VAL A 755 7.28 41.40 11.77
C VAL A 755 6.25 41.99 12.73
N ILE A 756 4.99 41.61 12.56
CA ILE A 756 3.90 42.08 13.43
C ILE A 756 4.22 41.68 14.89
N PRO A 757 4.16 42.63 15.85
CA PRO A 757 4.43 42.34 17.26
C PRO A 757 3.55 41.21 17.81
N ALA A 758 4.05 40.45 18.78
CA ALA A 758 3.30 39.38 19.44
C ALA A 758 2.21 39.95 20.36
N ARG A 759 1.07 40.37 19.80
CA ARG A 759 -0.10 40.74 20.59
C ARG A 759 -0.99 39.53 20.81
N VAL A 760 -1.50 39.42 22.04
CA VAL A 760 -2.46 38.39 22.46
C VAL A 760 -3.63 39.08 23.12
N ALA A 761 -4.81 38.97 22.52
CA ALA A 761 -6.07 39.36 23.13
C ALA A 761 -6.68 38.14 23.83
N VAL A 762 -7.05 38.31 25.10
CA VAL A 762 -7.49 37.24 25.99
C VAL A 762 -8.96 37.40 26.32
N TYR A 763 -9.72 36.34 26.07
CA TYR A 763 -11.14 36.25 26.38
C TYR A 763 -11.38 35.07 27.33
N LEU A 764 -12.28 35.28 28.29
CA LEU A 764 -12.83 34.20 29.11
C LEU A 764 -14.31 34.08 28.78
N ASP A 765 -14.65 32.96 28.16
CA ASP A 765 -15.80 32.78 27.27
C ASP A 765 -15.86 33.92 26.23
N GLU A 766 -16.96 34.67 26.23
CA GLU A 766 -17.20 35.80 25.33
C GLU A 766 -16.75 37.15 25.93
N VAL A 767 -16.15 37.15 27.13
CA VAL A 767 -15.77 38.38 27.85
C VAL A 767 -14.29 38.69 27.65
N PHE A 768 -14.01 39.83 27.04
CA PHE A 768 -12.66 40.36 26.87
C PHE A 768 -12.05 40.75 28.23
N LEU A 769 -10.92 40.12 28.58
CA LEU A 769 -10.18 40.43 29.81
C LEU A 769 -9.06 41.44 29.59
N GLY A 770 -8.42 41.43 28.41
CA GLY A 770 -7.36 42.37 28.09
C GLY A 770 -6.53 41.97 26.86
N ASP A 771 -5.68 42.91 26.43
CA ASP A 771 -4.68 42.74 25.38
C ASP A 771 -3.29 42.94 25.98
N VAL A 772 -2.32 42.16 25.51
CA VAL A 772 -0.92 42.29 25.93
C VAL A 772 0.04 42.08 24.78
N ARG A 773 1.16 42.80 24.80
CA ARG A 773 2.31 42.53 23.96
C ARG A 773 3.25 41.57 24.70
N VAL A 774 3.37 40.36 24.20
CA VAL A 774 4.27 39.33 24.70
C VAL A 774 5.71 39.68 24.32
N THR A 775 6.64 39.39 25.23
CA THR A 775 8.07 39.64 25.09
C THR A 775 8.85 38.34 25.17
N THR A 776 10.13 38.40 24.83
CA THR A 776 11.00 37.22 24.83
C THR A 776 11.25 36.66 26.24
N GLY A 777 11.21 35.33 26.33
CA GLY A 777 11.28 34.56 27.57
C GLY A 777 9.90 34.33 28.16
N PHE A 778 9.69 33.17 28.78
CA PHE A 778 8.42 32.84 29.44
C PHE A 778 8.17 33.78 30.63
N GLN A 779 7.34 34.80 30.42
CA GLN A 779 6.94 35.78 31.42
C GLN A 779 5.47 35.58 31.82
N PRO A 780 5.10 35.83 33.09
CA PRO A 780 3.71 35.80 33.52
C PRO A 780 2.97 37.07 33.09
N TYR A 781 1.79 36.89 32.48
CA TYR A 781 0.87 37.96 32.14
C TYR A 781 -0.45 37.75 32.88
N ALA A 782 -0.80 38.68 33.77
CA ALA A 782 -1.96 38.59 34.63
C ALA A 782 -3.12 39.48 34.14
N PHE A 783 -4.32 38.92 34.17
CA PHE A 783 -5.58 39.55 33.76
C PHE A 783 -6.59 39.44 34.90
N SER A 784 -7.29 40.54 35.20
CA SER A 784 -8.29 40.56 36.26
C SER A 784 -9.59 39.91 35.78
N ILE A 785 -10.13 38.96 36.54
CA ILE A 785 -11.42 38.34 36.27
C ILE A 785 -12.50 39.14 37.02
N PRO A 786 -13.53 39.67 36.33
CA PRO A 786 -14.63 40.36 37.00
C PRO A 786 -15.37 39.41 37.98
N PRO A 787 -15.67 39.82 39.24
CA PRO A 787 -16.37 38.97 40.19
C PRO A 787 -17.72 38.46 39.70
N ASP A 788 -18.47 39.30 38.98
CA ASP A 788 -19.76 38.91 38.39
C ASP A 788 -19.60 37.81 37.32
N LEU A 789 -18.50 37.86 36.56
CA LEU A 789 -18.18 36.83 35.56
C LEU A 789 -17.80 35.52 36.27
N ALA A 790 -16.90 35.57 37.26
CA ALA A 790 -16.50 34.40 38.04
C ALA A 790 -17.71 33.72 38.71
N ALA A 791 -18.62 34.49 39.30
CA ALA A 791 -19.86 33.98 39.87
C ALA A 791 -20.78 33.34 38.82
N THR A 792 -20.93 33.96 37.64
CA THR A 792 -21.74 33.42 36.54
C THR A 792 -21.17 32.11 36.01
N ILE A 793 -19.84 32.06 35.81
CA ILE A 793 -19.12 30.87 35.35
C ILE A 793 -19.23 29.73 36.37
N ALA A 794 -19.07 30.02 37.65
CA ALA A 794 -19.17 29.02 38.70
C ALA A 794 -20.61 28.47 38.84
N ALA A 795 -21.62 29.30 38.59
CA ALA A 795 -23.02 28.90 38.72
C ALA A 795 -23.56 28.03 37.58
N ARG A 796 -22.97 28.11 36.38
CA ARG A 796 -23.45 27.36 35.20
C ARG A 796 -23.08 25.87 35.21
N GLU A 797 -22.14 25.44 36.05
CA GLU A 797 -21.61 24.06 36.03
C GLU A 797 -21.33 23.59 34.58
N GLU A 798 -20.63 24.42 33.79
CA GLU A 798 -20.18 24.13 32.43
C GLU A 798 -18.67 24.40 32.31
N THR A 799 -18.05 23.91 31.24
CA THR A 799 -16.65 24.26 30.93
C THR A 799 -16.52 25.75 30.67
N THR A 800 -15.40 26.33 31.07
CA THR A 800 -15.03 27.70 30.70
C THR A 800 -14.06 27.67 29.56
N GLU A 801 -14.28 28.50 28.55
CA GLU A 801 -13.39 28.59 27.39
C GLU A 801 -12.46 29.80 27.54
N LEU A 802 -11.17 29.58 27.55
CA LEU A 802 -10.16 30.64 27.50
C LEU A 802 -9.68 30.76 26.04
N THR A 803 -10.05 31.85 25.38
CA THR A 803 -9.69 32.10 23.97
C THR A 803 -8.54 33.09 23.88
N LEU A 804 -7.52 32.71 23.10
CA LEU A 804 -6.34 33.51 22.78
C LEU A 804 -6.37 33.89 21.30
N LEU A 805 -6.60 35.17 21.00
CA LEU A 805 -6.45 35.71 19.66
C LEU A 805 -5.03 36.28 19.51
N THR A 806 -4.22 35.66 18.65
CA THR A 806 -2.79 35.97 18.55
C THR A 806 -2.39 36.42 17.15
N ASP A 807 -1.59 37.48 17.07
CA ASP A 807 -0.91 37.86 15.82
C ASP A 807 0.13 36.79 15.45
N THR A 808 -0.10 36.09 14.32
CA THR A 808 0.79 35.03 13.84
C THR A 808 1.84 35.55 12.85
N TRP A 809 2.94 34.81 12.73
CA TRP A 809 3.98 35.03 11.71
C TRP A 809 4.56 33.69 11.26
N ASN A 810 5.27 33.69 10.14
CA ASN A 810 5.85 32.49 9.55
C ASN A 810 7.39 32.51 9.67
N PRO A 811 8.01 31.71 10.57
CA PRO A 811 9.45 31.74 10.79
C PRO A 811 10.25 31.32 9.55
N GLY A 812 9.77 30.35 8.78
CA GLY A 812 10.42 29.85 7.57
C GLY A 812 10.50 30.92 6.48
N GLN A 813 9.42 31.69 6.28
CA GLN A 813 9.41 32.78 5.30
C GLN A 813 10.32 33.95 5.71
N VAL A 814 10.39 34.26 7.00
CA VAL A 814 11.12 35.44 7.50
C VAL A 814 12.59 35.16 7.79
N LEU A 815 12.91 33.99 8.37
CA LEU A 815 14.27 33.61 8.79
C LEU A 815 14.96 32.67 7.80
N GLY A 816 14.25 32.13 6.80
CA GLY A 816 14.80 31.15 5.85
C GLY A 816 15.01 29.75 6.43
N GLY A 817 14.32 29.42 7.54
CA GLY A 817 14.35 28.11 8.19
C GLY A 817 13.37 27.09 7.59
N THR A 818 13.32 25.90 8.18
CA THR A 818 12.42 24.81 7.75
C THR A 818 11.03 24.86 8.38
N ASP A 819 10.80 25.70 9.39
CA ASP A 819 9.52 25.83 10.06
C ASP A 819 8.56 26.71 9.24
N GLY A 820 7.72 26.08 8.43
CA GLY A 820 6.74 26.77 7.58
C GLY A 820 5.39 27.06 8.24
N ARG A 821 5.24 26.86 9.56
CA ARG A 821 3.98 27.09 10.28
C ARG A 821 3.73 28.59 10.47
N ASP A 822 2.46 28.96 10.50
CA ASP A 822 2.05 30.26 11.06
C ASP A 822 1.90 30.10 12.57
N VAL A 823 2.78 30.76 13.32
CA VAL A 823 2.90 30.62 14.78
C VAL A 823 2.63 31.95 15.48
N GLY A 824 1.88 31.89 16.58
CA GLY A 824 1.63 33.00 17.48
C GLY A 824 2.72 33.12 18.54
N VAL A 825 2.36 32.87 19.79
CA VAL A 825 3.26 32.86 20.95
C VAL A 825 3.41 31.44 21.50
N ARG A 826 4.49 31.20 22.25
CA ARG A 826 4.63 29.96 23.03
C ARG A 826 3.88 30.13 24.34
N VAL A 827 3.02 29.18 24.68
CA VAL A 827 2.27 29.15 25.95
C VAL A 827 2.76 27.95 26.75
N ASP A 828 3.20 28.18 27.99
CA ASP A 828 3.76 27.16 28.90
C ASP A 828 2.82 26.83 30.06
N ARG A 829 2.12 27.82 30.61
CA ARG A 829 1.29 27.60 31.80
C ARG A 829 0.11 28.55 31.84
N VAL A 830 -1.01 28.05 32.37
CA VAL A 830 -2.20 28.83 32.70
C VAL A 830 -2.59 28.59 34.15
N GLU A 831 -2.87 29.65 34.88
CA GLU A 831 -3.30 29.60 36.27
C GLU A 831 -4.49 30.54 36.52
N ILE A 832 -5.53 30.05 37.20
CA ILE A 832 -6.66 30.85 37.67
C ILE A 832 -6.73 30.72 39.19
N GLN A 833 -6.60 31.85 39.87
CA GLN A 833 -6.63 32.00 41.33
C GLN A 833 -7.92 32.67 41.79
#